data_AF-A0A2E1S9V7-F1
#
_entry.id   AF-A0A2E1S9V7-F1
#
_cell.length_a   1.000
_cell.length_b   1.000
_cell.length_c   1.000
_cell.angle_alpha   90.00
_cell.angle_beta   90.00
_cell.angle_gamma   90.00
#
_symmetry.space_group_name_H-M   'P 1'
#
loop_
_entity.id
_entity.type
_entity.pdbx_description
1 polymer ?
#
loop_
_entity_poly.entity_id
_entity_poly.type
_entity_poly.pdbx_seq_one_letter_code
_entity_poly.pdbx_strand_id
1 'polypeptide(L)'
;MKNYLNSKLILFKKILPKKKHIITDSKIREFHYLKKIIKKRGLKLLDINKKELKIENLPKFLFGAFQLKNLHMAILLAKLCKLDNIKIYQSLKRIKKINGRLELIKIFPNNVKVFVDYAHTPDALKQVLKSIGEESNNSISIVFGCGGDRDHKKRPLMAKISKDFCKKIYVTDDNPRSEDPKKIRKLIVSYLKNREFYNIGNRSKAIKSAILNAEPNEIILVAGKGHENYQDYGSRITFISDKDIIKKIKIRNPYFDYKNKKYLFNTKIMNEVLKDKKFYKINGLAIDSRYLKENNLFIAIKGKKKDGNNFIDKAIKKGANHIISTKRNSKYQKKVTKVTSPINFLNSFAKTKRKYCKAKILAITGSAGKTSLKNMLQNLLQNYGKTFSSPLSYNNHFGVPVSLSNLSFEDKFGIFEVGMSKPGEINQLSKMIKPNLAIITNIAEAHIENFKNIKGIAKAKSEIINNIQINGTVILNRDDKFFSFISNKAKSKKIKIVSFGNSTKSDIRLIRLVRSNKEKKILVRIQNKNFSIKIKDANIYNVLASLAVLQELKLDIKKTLNIFKKSHLADGRGKIFNVKRYRKFFKLIDESYNANPLSVKNAIKNFSQIKKRNFKKYLLLGDMLELGKKSNDYHSKLSKLINNSDIDKVFVKGEKTLFTYKNLKKRKRGNIIQCNQDVDLILRNIIENKDYLMIKGSNATGLQDITKSMIRGF
;
A
#
# COMPACT_ATOMS: atom_id res chain seq x y z
N MET A 1 -9.96 4.75 45.71
CA MET A 1 -8.73 5.12 44.95
C MET A 1 -7.80 6.05 45.72
N LYS A 2 -8.29 7.14 46.34
CA LYS A 2 -7.47 8.08 47.12
C LYS A 2 -6.71 7.40 48.28
N ASN A 3 -7.37 6.51 49.03
CA ASN A 3 -6.71 5.74 50.11
C ASN A 3 -5.61 4.82 49.57
N TYR A 4 -5.86 4.08 48.48
CA TYR A 4 -4.86 3.22 47.84
C TYR A 4 -3.63 4.00 47.34
N LEU A 5 -3.84 5.16 46.70
CA LEU A 5 -2.76 6.05 46.29
C LEU A 5 -1.99 6.56 47.52
N ASN A 6 -2.70 6.99 48.56
CA ASN A 6 -2.09 7.44 49.81
C ASN A 6 -1.22 6.35 50.45
N SER A 7 -1.70 5.10 50.51
CA SER A 7 -0.95 3.95 51.01
C SER A 7 0.34 3.74 50.23
N LYS A 8 0.29 3.77 48.88
CA LYS A 8 1.50 3.65 48.05
C LYS A 8 2.48 4.82 48.24
N LEU A 9 1.96 6.01 48.50
CA LEU A 9 2.78 7.20 48.73
C LEU A 9 3.40 7.24 50.13
N ILE A 10 3.03 6.37 51.07
CA ILE A 10 3.65 6.30 52.42
C ILE A 10 5.16 6.09 52.31
N LEU A 11 5.60 5.26 51.37
CA LEU A 11 7.03 5.03 51.09
C LEU A 11 7.77 6.36 50.91
N PHE A 12 7.23 7.28 50.11
CA PHE A 12 7.88 8.56 49.82
C PHE A 12 7.60 9.64 50.87
N LYS A 13 6.42 9.60 51.50
CA LYS A 13 6.00 10.60 52.49
C LYS A 13 6.67 10.41 53.85
N LYS A 14 6.87 9.16 54.28
CA LYS A 14 7.28 8.83 55.65
C LYS A 14 8.56 8.02 55.70
N ILE A 15 8.67 6.96 54.89
CA ILE A 15 9.71 5.93 55.03
C ILE A 15 11.05 6.35 54.40
N LEU A 16 11.04 6.87 53.17
CA LEU A 16 12.26 7.12 52.41
C LEU A 16 13.09 8.26 53.05
N PRO A 17 14.38 8.03 53.40
CA PRO A 17 15.22 9.05 54.04
C PRO A 17 15.42 10.30 53.17
N LYS A 18 15.68 11.45 53.82
CA LYS A 18 15.98 12.72 53.13
C LYS A 18 17.19 12.57 52.19
N LYS A 19 17.28 13.42 51.15
CA LYS A 19 18.35 13.44 50.13
C LYS A 19 18.47 12.19 49.25
N LYS A 20 17.65 11.14 49.46
CA LYS A 20 17.58 9.95 48.59
C LYS A 20 16.83 10.23 47.29
N HIS A 21 16.98 9.33 46.32
CA HIS A 21 16.46 9.50 44.96
C HIS A 21 15.11 8.80 44.76
N ILE A 22 14.25 9.40 43.96
CA ILE A 22 13.06 8.81 43.36
C ILE A 22 13.25 8.78 41.86
N ILE A 23 13.08 7.59 41.26
CA ILE A 23 13.05 7.41 39.80
C ILE A 23 11.60 7.21 39.39
N THR A 24 11.10 8.01 38.45
CA THR A 24 9.71 7.88 37.99
C THR A 24 9.55 8.38 36.55
N ASP A 25 8.37 8.13 35.98
CA ASP A 25 7.96 8.57 34.66
C ASP A 25 7.08 9.82 34.78
N SER A 26 7.54 10.96 34.27
CA SER A 26 6.75 12.21 34.30
C SER A 26 5.42 12.16 33.54
N LYS A 27 5.18 11.12 32.75
CA LYS A 27 3.91 10.92 32.02
C LYS A 27 2.82 10.23 32.84
N ILE A 28 3.10 9.77 34.07
CA ILE A 28 2.05 9.21 34.94
C ILE A 28 1.18 10.33 35.51
N ARG A 29 -0.11 10.05 35.73
CA ARG A 29 -1.08 11.05 36.21
C ARG A 29 -0.69 11.62 37.57
N GLU A 30 -0.14 10.77 38.44
CA GLU A 30 0.19 11.07 39.83
C GLU A 30 1.54 11.80 40.00
N PHE A 31 2.24 12.11 38.90
CA PHE A 31 3.58 12.71 38.95
C PHE A 31 3.61 14.04 39.74
N HIS A 32 2.57 14.86 39.61
CA HIS A 32 2.46 16.12 40.32
C HIS A 32 2.40 15.95 41.85
N TYR A 33 1.73 14.91 42.35
CA TYR A 33 1.73 14.57 43.79
C TYR A 33 3.12 14.16 44.26
N LEU A 34 3.83 13.33 43.47
CA LEU A 34 5.21 12.95 43.78
C LEU A 34 6.13 14.17 43.84
N LYS A 35 6.01 15.11 42.90
CA LYS A 35 6.81 16.34 42.88
C LYS A 35 6.61 17.18 44.14
N LYS A 36 5.36 17.30 44.63
CA LYS A 36 5.05 17.99 45.90
C LYS A 36 5.71 17.29 47.10
N ILE A 37 5.62 15.96 47.18
CA ILE A 37 6.24 15.16 48.25
C ILE A 37 7.75 15.31 48.23
N ILE A 38 8.37 15.23 47.04
CA ILE A 38 9.81 15.36 46.83
C ILE A 38 10.33 16.71 47.35
N LYS A 39 9.66 17.81 46.98
CA LYS A 39 10.01 19.15 47.46
C LYS A 39 9.88 19.24 48.99
N LYS A 40 8.76 18.79 49.55
CA LYS A 40 8.51 18.83 51.00
C LYS A 40 9.50 17.99 51.82
N ARG A 41 9.95 16.86 51.29
CA ARG A 41 10.82 15.89 51.98
C ARG A 41 12.32 16.08 51.66
N GLY A 42 12.68 17.02 50.80
CA GLY A 42 14.08 17.20 50.36
C GLY A 42 14.64 15.97 49.64
N LEU A 43 13.83 15.31 48.81
CA LEU A 43 14.24 14.14 48.00
C LEU A 43 14.76 14.60 46.63
N LYS A 44 15.50 13.75 45.93
CA LYS A 44 16.02 14.00 44.57
C LYS A 44 15.17 13.26 43.54
N LEU A 45 14.86 13.91 42.41
CA LEU A 45 14.04 13.35 41.34
C LEU A 45 14.89 13.00 40.11
N LEU A 46 14.79 11.76 39.64
CA LEU A 46 15.22 11.35 38.30
C LEU A 46 14.00 10.98 37.45
N ASP A 47 13.85 11.66 36.32
CA ASP A 47 12.79 11.40 35.35
C ASP A 47 13.35 10.63 34.16
N ILE A 48 12.74 9.49 33.85
CA ILE A 48 13.16 8.62 32.74
C ILE A 48 12.94 9.26 31.36
N ASN A 49 12.22 10.38 31.26
CA ASN A 49 12.01 11.12 30.01
C ASN A 49 13.02 12.27 29.78
N LYS A 50 13.81 12.67 30.79
CA LYS A 50 14.69 13.86 30.70
C LYS A 50 16.13 13.57 30.31
N LYS A 51 16.63 12.35 30.54
CA LYS A 51 17.95 11.91 30.09
C LYS A 51 17.78 10.94 28.93
N GLU A 52 18.22 11.32 27.74
CA GLU A 52 18.38 10.38 26.63
C GLU A 52 19.51 9.39 26.99
N LEU A 53 19.14 8.27 27.61
CA LEU A 53 19.97 7.09 27.49
C LEU A 53 19.98 6.73 25.99
N LYS A 54 21.14 6.89 25.33
CA LYS A 54 21.37 6.39 23.98
C LYS A 54 21.27 4.87 24.01
N ILE A 55 20.06 4.39 23.77
CA ILE A 55 19.65 2.99 23.83
C ILE A 55 19.76 2.38 22.42
N GLU A 56 20.90 2.60 21.76
CA GLU A 56 21.10 2.13 20.39
C GLU A 56 21.35 0.61 20.34
N ASN A 57 21.66 -0.01 21.48
CA ASN A 57 21.99 -1.44 21.59
C ASN A 57 20.97 -2.29 22.37
N LEU A 58 19.78 -1.78 22.72
CA LEU A 58 18.74 -2.67 23.25
C LEU A 58 18.09 -3.45 22.10
N PRO A 59 17.90 -4.77 22.24
CA PRO A 59 17.16 -5.53 21.24
C PRO A 59 15.71 -5.03 21.19
N LYS A 60 15.40 -4.24 20.15
CA LYS A 60 14.09 -3.59 19.91
C LYS A 60 12.91 -4.58 19.85
N PHE A 61 13.16 -5.87 19.78
CA PHE A 61 12.16 -6.92 19.58
C PHE A 61 11.77 -7.66 20.89
N LEU A 62 12.34 -7.30 22.04
CA LEU A 62 12.16 -8.08 23.27
C LEU A 62 11.14 -7.51 24.29
N PHE A 63 10.71 -6.25 24.18
CA PHE A 63 9.99 -5.58 25.25
C PHE A 63 8.88 -4.65 24.73
N GLY A 64 7.67 -4.76 25.28
CA GLY A 64 6.62 -3.75 25.09
C GLY A 64 7.01 -2.40 25.70
N ALA A 65 6.28 -1.33 25.36
CA ALA A 65 6.60 0.04 25.79
C ALA A 65 6.73 0.20 27.32
N PHE A 66 5.99 -0.59 28.09
CA PHE A 66 6.06 -0.59 29.55
C PHE A 66 7.32 -1.28 30.08
N GLN A 67 7.69 -2.44 29.52
CA GLN A 67 8.92 -3.14 29.91
C GLN A 67 10.17 -2.30 29.62
N LEU A 68 10.17 -1.53 28.53
CA LEU A 68 11.25 -0.57 28.24
C LEU A 68 11.35 0.51 29.33
N LYS A 69 10.23 1.06 29.80
CA LYS A 69 10.24 2.03 30.91
C LYS A 69 10.81 1.43 32.19
N ASN A 70 10.40 0.21 32.55
CA ASN A 70 10.95 -0.48 33.72
C ASN A 70 12.46 -0.70 33.59
N LEU A 71 12.92 -1.06 32.39
CA LEU A 71 14.34 -1.24 32.12
C LEU A 71 15.12 0.07 32.22
N HIS A 72 14.58 1.19 31.73
CA HIS A 72 15.18 2.51 31.92
C HIS A 72 15.29 2.87 33.41
N MET A 73 14.24 2.60 34.19
CA MET A 73 14.26 2.84 35.64
C MET A 73 15.35 2.00 36.33
N ALA A 74 15.49 0.71 35.97
CA ALA A 74 16.51 -0.18 36.50
C ALA A 74 17.94 0.28 36.13
N ILE A 75 18.16 0.70 34.89
CA ILE A 75 19.46 1.24 34.45
C ILE A 75 19.82 2.51 35.22
N LEU A 76 18.87 3.43 35.40
CA LEU A 76 19.11 4.65 36.18
C LEU A 76 19.41 4.34 37.64
N LEU A 77 18.73 3.35 38.23
CA LEU A 77 18.99 2.91 39.60
C LEU A 77 20.39 2.30 39.73
N ALA A 78 20.78 1.41 38.82
CA ALA A 78 22.11 0.81 38.81
C ALA A 78 23.22 1.87 38.72
N LYS A 79 23.02 2.90 37.89
CA LYS A 79 23.93 4.04 37.80
C LYS A 79 23.99 4.87 39.08
N LEU A 80 22.85 5.06 39.76
CA LEU A 80 22.83 5.73 41.07
C LEU A 80 23.58 4.94 42.15
N CYS A 81 23.58 3.61 42.05
CA CYS A 81 24.37 2.73 42.90
C CYS A 81 25.85 2.69 42.50
N LYS A 82 26.30 3.55 41.57
CA LYS A 82 27.68 3.60 41.05
C LYS A 82 28.18 2.27 40.46
N LEU A 83 27.27 1.44 39.94
CA LEU A 83 27.65 0.23 39.23
C LEU A 83 28.28 0.59 37.88
N ASP A 84 29.27 -0.20 37.47
CA ASP A 84 29.99 0.01 36.21
C ASP A 84 29.04 -0.06 34.98
N ASN A 85 29.18 0.93 34.09
CA ASN A 85 28.32 1.06 32.92
C ASN A 85 28.47 -0.14 31.96
N ILE A 86 29.69 -0.64 31.78
CA ILE A 86 29.95 -1.76 30.86
C ILE A 86 29.25 -3.02 31.38
N LYS A 87 29.39 -3.32 32.67
CA LYS A 87 28.69 -4.43 33.34
C LYS A 87 27.17 -4.29 33.29
N ILE A 88 26.63 -3.08 33.49
CA ILE A 88 25.18 -2.83 33.32
C ILE A 88 24.72 -3.21 31.92
N TYR A 89 25.37 -2.69 30.86
CA TYR A 89 24.94 -2.96 29.49
C TYR A 89 25.17 -4.42 29.06
N GLN A 90 26.24 -5.06 29.55
CA GLN A 90 26.46 -6.49 29.33
C GLN A 90 25.35 -7.35 29.96
N SER A 91 24.88 -6.99 31.17
CA SER A 91 23.80 -7.71 31.85
C SER A 91 22.46 -7.65 31.09
N LEU A 92 22.22 -6.58 30.32
CA LEU A 92 21.01 -6.44 29.50
C LEU A 92 20.85 -7.58 28.48
N LYS A 93 21.96 -8.14 27.99
CA LYS A 93 21.97 -9.28 27.06
C LYS A 93 21.51 -10.59 27.74
N ARG A 94 21.59 -10.67 29.06
CA ARG A 94 21.22 -11.86 29.86
C ARG A 94 19.79 -11.80 30.40
N ILE A 95 19.07 -10.68 30.21
CA ILE A 95 17.69 -10.55 30.68
C ILE A 95 16.79 -11.53 29.91
N LYS A 96 16.28 -12.53 30.63
CA LYS A 96 15.31 -13.49 30.11
C LYS A 96 13.92 -12.87 30.10
N LYS A 97 13.06 -13.35 29.20
CA LYS A 97 11.63 -13.00 29.22
C LYS A 97 11.01 -13.50 30.52
N ILE A 98 10.21 -12.64 31.16
CA ILE A 98 9.48 -13.04 32.36
C ILE A 98 8.37 -13.99 31.95
N ASN A 99 8.36 -15.15 32.61
CA ASN A 99 7.36 -16.20 32.43
C ASN A 99 5.94 -15.61 32.56
N GLY A 100 5.09 -15.77 31.54
CA GLY A 100 3.70 -15.34 31.56
C GLY A 100 3.50 -13.82 31.51
N ARG A 101 4.47 -13.05 31.03
CA ARG A 101 4.36 -11.60 30.78
C ARG A 101 4.59 -11.31 29.30
N LEU A 102 3.49 -11.08 28.58
CA LEU A 102 3.40 -10.87 27.14
C LEU A 102 4.27 -11.86 26.35
N GLU A 103 4.18 -13.12 26.73
CA GLU A 103 5.04 -14.17 26.22
C GLU A 103 4.42 -14.79 24.96
N LEU A 104 5.14 -14.73 23.85
CA LEU A 104 4.74 -15.41 22.61
C LEU A 104 4.95 -16.91 22.78
N ILE A 105 3.85 -17.67 22.84
CA ILE A 105 3.90 -19.12 23.06
C ILE A 105 4.01 -19.89 21.76
N LYS A 106 3.26 -19.49 20.72
CA LYS A 106 3.20 -20.22 19.45
C LYS A 106 2.83 -19.30 18.28
N ILE A 107 3.43 -19.57 17.13
CA ILE A 107 3.01 -19.03 15.82
C ILE A 107 2.46 -20.20 15.01
N PHE A 108 1.22 -20.10 14.56
CA PHE A 108 0.61 -21.10 13.69
C PHE A 108 0.97 -20.85 12.21
N PRO A 109 0.83 -21.85 11.31
CA PRO A 109 1.17 -21.68 9.89
C PRO A 109 0.44 -20.52 9.21
N ASN A 110 -0.75 -20.14 9.71
CA ASN A 110 -1.50 -18.97 9.25
C ASN A 110 -1.03 -17.62 9.81
N ASN A 111 0.15 -17.58 10.44
CA ASN A 111 0.75 -16.44 11.12
C ASN A 111 -0.12 -15.87 12.26
N VAL A 112 -1.06 -16.67 12.78
CA VAL A 112 -1.73 -16.37 14.04
C VAL A 112 -0.71 -16.50 15.16
N LYS A 113 -0.58 -15.44 15.97
CA LYS A 113 0.35 -15.38 17.09
C LYS A 113 -0.44 -15.45 18.39
N VAL A 114 -0.06 -16.36 19.28
CA VAL A 114 -0.72 -16.53 20.58
C VAL A 114 0.20 -16.10 21.70
N PHE A 115 -0.23 -15.10 22.47
CA PHE A 115 0.47 -14.56 23.62
C PHE A 115 -0.24 -14.92 24.91
N VAL A 116 0.54 -15.09 25.98
CA VAL A 116 0.05 -15.28 27.36
C VAL A 116 0.54 -14.11 28.23
N ASP A 117 -0.36 -13.52 29.02
CA ASP A 117 -0.03 -12.44 29.96
C ASP A 117 -0.78 -12.55 31.30
N TYR A 118 -0.09 -12.23 32.41
CA TYR A 118 -0.62 -12.15 33.77
C TYR A 118 -1.51 -10.92 34.05
N ALA A 119 -2.08 -10.30 33.02
CA ALA A 119 -2.89 -9.09 33.12
C ALA A 119 -4.27 -9.38 33.75
N HIS A 120 -4.32 -9.41 35.09
CA HIS A 120 -5.51 -9.63 35.91
C HIS A 120 -6.11 -8.32 36.49
N THR A 121 -5.63 -7.15 36.05
CA THR A 121 -6.20 -5.85 36.45
C THR A 121 -6.62 -5.05 35.21
N PRO A 122 -7.62 -4.15 35.32
CA PRO A 122 -8.06 -3.34 34.18
C PRO A 122 -6.92 -2.56 33.52
N ASP A 123 -6.06 -1.91 34.30
CA ASP A 123 -4.99 -1.09 33.75
C ASP A 123 -3.90 -1.96 33.07
N ALA A 124 -3.50 -3.07 33.69
CA ALA A 124 -2.56 -4.01 33.07
C ALA A 124 -3.11 -4.55 31.73
N LEU A 125 -4.38 -4.94 31.70
CA LEU A 125 -5.02 -5.45 30.50
C LEU A 125 -5.04 -4.39 29.39
N LYS A 126 -5.42 -3.16 29.72
CA LYS A 126 -5.42 -2.04 28.76
C LYS A 126 -4.04 -1.77 28.17
N GLN A 127 -2.99 -1.81 28.99
CA GLN A 127 -1.63 -1.54 28.52
C GLN A 127 -1.11 -2.65 27.62
N VAL A 128 -1.37 -3.91 27.96
CA VAL A 128 -1.00 -5.05 27.11
C VAL A 128 -1.71 -4.95 25.77
N LEU A 129 -3.04 -4.72 25.76
CA LEU A 129 -3.83 -4.58 24.55
C LEU A 129 -3.39 -3.41 23.68
N LYS A 130 -3.02 -2.27 24.27
CA LYS A 130 -2.41 -1.14 23.53
C LYS A 130 -1.09 -1.53 22.90
N SER A 131 -0.20 -2.18 23.66
CA SER A 131 1.12 -2.58 23.17
C SER A 131 1.04 -3.54 21.98
N ILE A 132 0.11 -4.50 21.99
CA ILE A 132 -0.08 -5.42 20.86
C ILE A 132 -0.96 -4.82 19.74
N GLY A 133 -1.79 -3.82 20.04
CA GLY A 133 -2.63 -3.11 19.08
C GLY A 133 -1.82 -2.35 18.02
N GLU A 134 -0.69 -1.78 18.43
CA GLU A 134 0.25 -1.09 17.54
C GLU A 134 0.85 -2.02 16.47
N GLU A 135 1.09 -3.30 16.81
CA GLU A 135 1.61 -4.30 15.87
C GLU A 135 0.53 -4.98 15.02
N SER A 136 -0.68 -5.12 15.55
CA SER A 136 -1.77 -5.92 14.95
C SER A 136 -2.79 -5.12 14.13
N ASN A 137 -2.67 -3.78 14.07
CA ASN A 137 -3.72 -2.88 13.57
C ASN A 137 -5.08 -3.21 14.21
N ASN A 138 -5.09 -3.46 15.52
CA ASN A 138 -6.27 -3.79 16.34
C ASN A 138 -7.03 -5.07 15.95
N SER A 139 -6.39 -6.02 15.25
CA SER A 139 -6.95 -7.35 15.01
C SER A 139 -6.58 -8.31 16.14
N ILE A 140 -7.21 -8.12 17.29
CA ILE A 140 -6.92 -8.88 18.53
C ILE A 140 -8.15 -9.70 18.94
N SER A 141 -7.94 -10.98 19.21
CA SER A 141 -8.85 -11.83 19.97
C SER A 141 -8.35 -11.95 21.41
N ILE A 142 -9.24 -11.87 22.39
CA ILE A 142 -8.86 -12.03 23.81
C ILE A 142 -9.58 -13.22 24.44
N VAL A 143 -8.84 -14.01 25.22
CA VAL A 143 -9.36 -15.00 26.16
C VAL A 143 -9.04 -14.52 27.57
N PHE A 144 -10.05 -14.26 28.39
CA PHE A 144 -9.85 -13.79 29.76
C PHE A 144 -10.99 -14.20 30.70
N GLY A 145 -10.67 -14.23 31.99
CA GLY A 145 -11.65 -14.28 33.08
C GLY A 145 -11.28 -13.28 34.18
N CYS A 146 -11.96 -13.39 35.32
CA CYS A 146 -11.62 -12.62 36.53
C CYS A 146 -11.72 -13.53 37.75
N GLY A 147 -10.86 -13.29 38.75
CA GLY A 147 -10.86 -14.04 39.99
C GLY A 147 -12.17 -13.94 40.78
N GLY A 148 -12.47 -14.98 41.54
CA GLY A 148 -13.51 -14.95 42.58
C GLY A 148 -13.09 -14.14 43.80
N ASP A 149 -14.10 -13.68 44.54
CA ASP A 149 -14.06 -12.95 45.83
C ASP A 149 -13.39 -11.55 45.79
N ARG A 150 -12.29 -11.40 45.07
CA ARG A 150 -11.41 -10.22 45.12
C ARG A 150 -11.63 -9.24 43.97
N ASP A 151 -12.17 -9.71 42.84
CA ASP A 151 -12.15 -8.95 41.58
C ASP A 151 -13.52 -8.40 41.16
N HIS A 152 -14.53 -8.42 42.03
CA HIS A 152 -15.89 -7.96 41.71
C HIS A 152 -15.92 -6.57 41.03
N LYS A 153 -15.18 -5.59 41.58
CA LYS A 153 -15.08 -4.23 41.02
C LYS A 153 -14.27 -4.15 39.71
N LYS A 154 -13.46 -5.16 39.38
CA LYS A 154 -12.61 -5.19 38.17
C LYS A 154 -13.36 -5.73 36.96
N ARG A 155 -14.30 -6.68 37.15
CA ARG A 155 -15.04 -7.38 36.07
C ARG A 155 -15.67 -6.42 35.05
N PRO A 156 -16.44 -5.38 35.44
CA PRO A 156 -17.04 -4.47 34.47
C PRO A 156 -16.00 -3.69 33.66
N LEU A 157 -14.91 -3.30 34.30
CA LEU A 157 -13.85 -2.51 33.69
C LEU A 157 -13.05 -3.34 32.69
N MET A 158 -12.71 -4.59 33.03
CA MET A 158 -12.02 -5.52 32.12
C MET A 158 -12.89 -5.89 30.91
N ALA A 159 -14.20 -6.08 31.11
CA ALA A 159 -15.15 -6.28 30.02
C ALA A 159 -15.19 -5.07 29.06
N LYS A 160 -15.31 -3.85 29.60
CA LYS A 160 -15.32 -2.61 28.81
C LYS A 160 -14.03 -2.43 28.00
N ILE A 161 -12.88 -2.67 28.62
CA ILE A 161 -11.58 -2.59 27.94
C ILE A 161 -11.50 -3.64 26.82
N SER A 162 -11.93 -4.87 27.07
CA SER A 162 -11.95 -5.91 26.03
C SER A 162 -12.84 -5.52 24.85
N LYS A 163 -14.00 -4.90 25.11
CA LYS A 163 -14.94 -4.37 24.10
C LYS A 163 -14.35 -3.24 23.24
N ASP A 164 -13.51 -2.40 23.83
CA ASP A 164 -12.90 -1.24 23.16
C ASP A 164 -11.71 -1.65 22.27
N PHE A 165 -10.95 -2.68 22.66
CA PHE A 165 -9.67 -3.03 22.02
C PHE A 165 -9.68 -4.32 21.20
N CYS A 166 -10.64 -5.23 21.42
CA CYS A 166 -10.64 -6.56 20.80
C CYS A 166 -11.76 -6.74 19.77
N LYS A 167 -11.47 -7.54 18.74
CA LYS A 167 -12.42 -7.95 17.70
C LYS A 167 -13.31 -9.11 18.15
N LYS A 168 -12.73 -10.10 18.84
CA LYS A 168 -13.45 -11.25 19.40
C LYS A 168 -13.09 -11.40 20.86
N ILE A 169 -14.08 -11.75 21.67
CA ILE A 169 -13.96 -11.79 23.13
C ILE A 169 -14.43 -13.16 23.61
N TYR A 170 -13.55 -13.88 24.29
CA TYR A 170 -13.80 -15.18 24.90
C TYR A 170 -13.72 -15.02 26.42
N VAL A 171 -14.86 -15.20 27.09
CA VAL A 171 -14.97 -15.11 28.55
C VAL A 171 -14.92 -16.53 29.12
N THR A 172 -14.00 -16.76 30.05
CA THR A 172 -13.72 -18.07 30.65
C THR A 172 -13.58 -17.99 32.16
N ASP A 173 -13.52 -19.15 32.83
CA ASP A 173 -13.16 -19.25 34.24
C ASP A 173 -11.69 -18.85 34.44
N ASP A 174 -11.41 -18.18 35.55
CA ASP A 174 -10.07 -17.74 35.97
C ASP A 174 -10.05 -17.64 37.50
N ASN A 175 -9.58 -18.70 38.16
CA ASN A 175 -9.55 -18.84 39.63
C ASN A 175 -10.82 -18.33 40.35
N PRO A 176 -11.99 -18.94 40.11
CA PRO A 176 -13.26 -18.56 40.75
C PRO A 176 -13.33 -18.77 42.26
N ARG A 177 -12.43 -19.56 42.87
CA ARG A 177 -12.37 -19.78 44.33
C ARG A 177 -13.74 -20.18 44.89
N SER A 178 -14.22 -19.52 45.95
CA SER A 178 -15.51 -19.79 46.59
C SER A 178 -16.73 -19.28 45.81
N GLU A 179 -16.56 -18.45 44.80
CA GLU A 179 -17.68 -17.87 44.05
C GLU A 179 -18.09 -18.74 42.86
N ASP A 180 -19.39 -18.81 42.56
CA ASP A 180 -19.89 -19.53 41.38
C ASP A 180 -19.29 -18.95 40.08
N PRO A 181 -18.48 -19.71 39.34
CA PRO A 181 -17.86 -19.25 38.10
C PRO A 181 -18.88 -18.82 37.04
N LYS A 182 -20.10 -19.38 37.03
CA LYS A 182 -21.15 -18.98 36.10
C LYS A 182 -21.63 -17.56 36.41
N LYS A 183 -21.79 -17.21 37.69
CA LYS A 183 -22.18 -15.85 38.13
C LYS A 183 -21.11 -14.83 37.74
N ILE A 184 -19.83 -15.15 37.93
CA ILE A 184 -18.70 -14.29 37.50
C ILE A 184 -18.78 -14.00 36.00
N ARG A 185 -18.90 -15.03 35.16
CA ARG A 185 -18.95 -14.85 33.70
C ARG A 185 -20.21 -14.12 33.26
N LYS A 186 -21.37 -14.40 33.87
CA LYS A 186 -22.63 -13.69 33.59
C LYS A 186 -22.49 -12.19 33.86
N LEU A 187 -21.82 -11.80 34.94
CA LEU A 187 -21.52 -10.41 35.25
C LEU A 187 -20.56 -9.78 34.22
N ILE A 188 -19.49 -10.47 33.80
CA ILE A 188 -18.59 -9.93 32.76
C ILE A 188 -19.35 -9.69 31.44
N VAL A 189 -20.12 -10.69 31.01
CA VAL A 189 -20.87 -10.68 29.74
C VAL A 189 -21.96 -9.60 29.72
N SER A 190 -22.57 -9.26 30.86
CA SER A 190 -23.60 -8.21 30.91
C SER A 190 -23.07 -6.83 30.49
N TYR A 191 -21.76 -6.59 30.59
CA TYR A 191 -21.08 -5.36 30.10
C TYR A 191 -20.62 -5.45 28.63
N LEU A 192 -20.79 -6.60 27.98
CA LEU A 192 -20.46 -6.84 26.57
C LEU A 192 -21.67 -6.71 25.63
N LYS A 193 -22.82 -6.20 26.09
CA LYS A 193 -24.01 -5.95 25.26
C LYS A 193 -23.65 -5.24 23.95
N ASN A 194 -24.31 -5.63 22.86
CA ASN A 194 -24.12 -5.14 21.49
C ASN A 194 -22.75 -5.49 20.86
N ARG A 195 -22.12 -6.57 21.34
CA ARG A 195 -20.94 -7.19 20.72
C ARG A 195 -21.10 -8.69 20.68
N GLU A 196 -20.50 -9.33 19.68
CA GLU A 196 -20.34 -10.78 19.64
C GLU A 196 -19.27 -11.21 20.67
N PHE A 197 -19.59 -12.21 21.48
CA PHE A 197 -18.68 -12.80 22.47
C PHE A 197 -18.94 -14.30 22.57
N TYR A 198 -17.97 -15.02 23.12
CA TYR A 198 -18.06 -16.46 23.40
C TYR A 198 -17.92 -16.68 24.90
N ASN A 199 -18.98 -17.17 25.55
CA ASN A 199 -18.96 -17.51 26.98
C ASN A 199 -18.67 -19.00 27.15
N ILE A 200 -17.42 -19.36 27.47
CA ILE A 200 -16.95 -20.74 27.55
C ILE A 200 -16.25 -20.92 28.90
N GLY A 201 -16.91 -21.56 29.87
CA GLY A 201 -16.36 -21.71 31.23
C GLY A 201 -15.03 -22.49 31.27
N ASN A 202 -14.91 -23.55 30.47
CA ASN A 202 -13.68 -24.34 30.40
C ASN A 202 -12.56 -23.56 29.66
N ARG A 203 -11.50 -23.22 30.38
CA ARG A 203 -10.39 -22.41 29.88
C ARG A 203 -9.65 -23.04 28.69
N SER A 204 -9.38 -24.34 28.74
CA SER A 204 -8.75 -25.06 27.63
C SER A 204 -9.60 -25.01 26.35
N LYS A 205 -10.93 -25.20 26.49
CA LYS A 205 -11.87 -25.08 25.37
C LYS A 205 -11.93 -23.63 24.84
N ALA A 206 -11.96 -22.63 25.72
CA ALA A 206 -11.97 -21.22 25.32
C ALA A 206 -10.72 -20.84 24.50
N ILE A 207 -9.54 -21.25 24.96
CA ILE A 207 -8.26 -21.05 24.25
C ILE A 207 -8.27 -21.76 22.88
N LYS A 208 -8.70 -23.03 22.85
CA LYS A 208 -8.79 -23.81 21.60
C LYS A 208 -9.75 -23.17 20.60
N SER A 209 -10.93 -22.75 21.04
CA SER A 209 -11.93 -22.06 20.20
C SER A 209 -11.39 -20.74 19.66
N ALA A 210 -10.71 -19.94 20.48
CA ALA A 210 -10.08 -18.71 20.02
C ALA A 210 -9.06 -18.94 18.91
N ILE A 211 -8.25 -19.99 19.03
CA ILE A 211 -7.24 -20.36 18.02
C ILE A 211 -7.90 -20.85 16.72
N LEU A 212 -8.91 -21.71 16.81
CA LEU A 212 -9.59 -22.26 15.63
C LEU A 212 -10.38 -21.20 14.86
N ASN A 213 -10.96 -20.23 15.57
CA ASN A 213 -11.75 -19.14 14.98
C ASN A 213 -10.87 -17.97 14.49
N ALA A 214 -9.55 -18.01 14.67
CA ALA A 214 -8.67 -16.91 14.35
C ALA A 214 -8.53 -16.68 12.84
N GLU A 215 -8.57 -15.41 12.43
CA GLU A 215 -8.27 -15.01 11.07
C GLU A 215 -6.75 -14.99 10.81
N PRO A 216 -6.28 -15.14 9.56
CA PRO A 216 -4.86 -15.05 9.25
C PRO A 216 -4.21 -13.75 9.73
N ASN A 217 -3.04 -13.86 10.38
CA ASN A 217 -2.32 -12.76 11.03
C ASN A 217 -3.03 -12.11 12.24
N GLU A 218 -4.07 -12.74 12.79
CA GLU A 218 -4.70 -12.28 14.04
C GLU A 218 -3.78 -12.55 15.24
N ILE A 219 -3.81 -11.65 16.24
CA ILE A 219 -3.15 -11.88 17.53
C ILE A 219 -4.19 -12.37 18.53
N ILE A 220 -3.87 -13.45 19.24
CA ILE A 220 -4.67 -13.94 20.36
C ILE A 220 -3.92 -13.63 21.65
N LEU A 221 -4.58 -12.94 22.58
CA LEU A 221 -4.08 -12.71 23.93
C LEU A 221 -4.86 -13.57 24.92
N VAL A 222 -4.17 -14.46 25.63
CA VAL A 222 -4.70 -15.18 26.78
C VAL A 222 -4.24 -14.44 28.04
N ALA A 223 -5.18 -13.78 28.73
CA ALA A 223 -4.90 -12.91 29.87
C ALA A 223 -5.40 -13.49 31.20
N GLY A 224 -4.84 -13.00 32.30
CA GLY A 224 -5.22 -13.35 33.67
C GLY A 224 -4.14 -14.13 34.39
N LYS A 225 -4.09 -15.44 34.17
CA LYS A 225 -3.24 -16.42 34.87
C LYS A 225 -1.75 -16.37 34.58
N GLY A 226 -1.35 -15.99 33.36
CA GLY A 226 0.05 -15.81 32.99
C GLY A 226 0.93 -17.05 33.21
N HIS A 227 1.62 -17.10 34.35
CA HIS A 227 2.54 -18.18 34.74
C HIS A 227 1.91 -19.19 35.71
N GLU A 228 0.69 -18.93 36.20
CA GLU A 228 -0.03 -19.85 37.08
C GLU A 228 -0.42 -21.12 36.32
N ASN A 229 -0.14 -22.27 36.94
CA ASN A 229 -0.35 -23.59 36.36
C ASN A 229 -1.52 -24.34 37.02
N TYR A 230 -2.43 -23.66 37.71
CA TYR A 230 -3.57 -24.26 38.39
C TYR A 230 -4.79 -23.36 38.31
N GLN A 231 -5.99 -23.92 38.28
CA GLN A 231 -7.28 -23.24 38.37
C GLN A 231 -7.98 -23.64 39.67
N ASP A 232 -8.25 -22.66 40.51
CA ASP A 232 -8.88 -22.84 41.82
C ASP A 232 -10.40 -22.61 41.77
N TYR A 233 -11.17 -23.65 42.09
CA TYR A 233 -12.64 -23.65 42.18
C TYR A 233 -13.16 -23.75 43.63
N GLY A 234 -12.31 -23.47 44.63
CA GLY A 234 -12.65 -23.57 46.05
C GLY A 234 -12.65 -25.02 46.54
N SER A 235 -13.62 -25.82 46.09
CA SER A 235 -13.73 -27.24 46.46
C SER A 235 -12.72 -28.16 45.74
N ARG A 236 -12.07 -27.66 44.69
CA ARG A 236 -11.05 -28.40 43.94
C ARG A 236 -10.06 -27.46 43.24
N ILE A 237 -8.83 -27.93 43.09
CA ILE A 237 -7.80 -27.29 42.28
C ILE A 237 -7.48 -28.18 41.09
N THR A 238 -7.44 -27.59 39.88
CA THR A 238 -7.09 -28.33 38.65
C THR A 238 -5.79 -27.80 38.06
N PHE A 239 -4.79 -28.64 37.87
CA PHE A 239 -3.50 -28.23 37.31
C PHE A 239 -3.59 -28.06 35.80
N ILE A 240 -3.57 -26.80 35.35
CA ILE A 240 -3.73 -26.41 33.96
C ILE A 240 -2.80 -25.22 33.67
N SER A 241 -1.90 -25.40 32.70
CA SER A 241 -1.08 -24.32 32.15
C SER A 241 -1.62 -23.85 30.79
N ASP A 242 -1.92 -22.55 30.67
CA ASP A 242 -2.32 -21.93 29.40
C ASP A 242 -1.29 -22.19 28.30
N LYS A 243 0.00 -22.23 28.66
CA LYS A 243 1.10 -22.48 27.73
C LYS A 243 1.06 -23.88 27.15
N ASP A 244 0.86 -24.87 27.99
CA ASP A 244 0.85 -26.27 27.57
C ASP A 244 -0.36 -26.58 26.70
N ILE A 245 -1.51 -25.99 27.02
CA ILE A 245 -2.70 -26.04 26.16
C ILE A 245 -2.33 -25.52 24.76
N ILE A 246 -1.75 -24.33 24.66
CA ILE A 246 -1.40 -23.70 23.38
C ILE A 246 -0.37 -24.55 22.61
N LYS A 247 0.67 -25.05 23.30
CA LYS A 247 1.71 -25.88 22.68
C LYS A 247 1.16 -27.18 22.09
N LYS A 248 0.27 -27.87 22.82
CA LYS A 248 -0.32 -29.17 22.44
C LYS A 248 -1.33 -29.07 21.29
N ILE A 249 -1.89 -27.90 20.98
CA ILE A 249 -2.83 -27.74 19.87
C ILE A 249 -2.12 -27.97 18.52
N LYS A 250 -2.49 -29.05 17.82
CA LYS A 250 -2.17 -29.32 16.42
C LYS A 250 -3.38 -28.96 15.55
N ILE A 251 -3.16 -28.27 14.44
CA ILE A 251 -4.25 -27.92 13.50
C ILE A 251 -4.07 -28.75 12.23
N ARG A 252 -4.99 -29.71 11.99
CA ARG A 252 -5.07 -30.55 10.77
C ARG A 252 -6.07 -30.02 9.74
N ASN A 253 -6.55 -28.79 9.90
CA ASN A 253 -7.57 -28.21 9.03
C ASN A 253 -6.93 -27.65 7.74
N PRO A 254 -7.39 -28.00 6.51
CA PRO A 254 -6.91 -27.41 5.25
C PRO A 254 -7.06 -25.88 5.19
N TYR A 255 -7.90 -25.29 6.06
CA TYR A 255 -7.96 -23.84 6.29
C TYR A 255 -6.66 -23.24 6.88
N PHE A 256 -5.71 -24.08 7.31
CA PHE A 256 -4.44 -23.67 7.91
C PHE A 256 -3.22 -24.11 7.08
N ASP A 257 -3.41 -24.77 5.94
CA ASP A 257 -2.33 -25.03 4.99
C ASP A 257 -1.90 -23.73 4.31
N TYR A 258 -0.59 -23.44 4.37
CA TYR A 258 0.01 -22.24 3.78
C TYR A 258 -0.25 -22.16 2.27
N LYS A 259 -0.30 -23.30 1.57
CA LYS A 259 -0.64 -23.35 0.12
C LYS A 259 -2.08 -22.91 -0.16
N ASN A 260 -3.00 -23.06 0.79
CA ASN A 260 -4.44 -22.80 0.60
C ASN A 260 -4.93 -21.42 1.08
N LYS A 261 -4.10 -20.63 1.78
CA LYS A 261 -4.49 -19.29 2.29
C LYS A 261 -5.10 -18.37 1.25
N LYS A 262 -4.56 -18.40 0.03
CA LYS A 262 -5.03 -17.56 -1.07
C LYS A 262 -6.46 -17.94 -1.50
N TYR A 263 -6.75 -19.24 -1.56
CA TYR A 263 -8.09 -19.77 -1.82
C TYR A 263 -9.06 -19.40 -0.72
N LEU A 264 -8.66 -19.52 0.54
CA LEU A 264 -9.50 -19.16 1.69
C LEU A 264 -9.87 -17.68 1.71
N PHE A 265 -8.89 -16.83 1.41
CA PHE A 265 -9.15 -15.40 1.34
C PHE A 265 -10.17 -15.10 0.23
N ASN A 266 -9.97 -15.64 -0.98
CA ASN A 266 -10.92 -15.45 -2.08
C ASN A 266 -12.28 -16.10 -1.83
N THR A 267 -12.31 -17.26 -1.17
CA THR A 267 -13.54 -17.95 -0.74
C THR A 267 -14.35 -17.04 0.19
N LYS A 268 -13.72 -16.43 1.18
CA LYS A 268 -14.41 -15.47 2.07
C LYS A 268 -15.04 -14.32 1.28
N ILE A 269 -14.33 -13.77 0.30
CA ILE A 269 -14.86 -12.70 -0.55
C ILE A 269 -16.03 -13.21 -1.40
N MET A 270 -15.90 -14.38 -2.02
CA MET A 270 -16.97 -15.02 -2.81
C MET A 270 -18.22 -15.21 -1.97
N ASN A 271 -18.09 -15.79 -0.78
CA ASN A 271 -19.18 -16.10 0.13
C ASN A 271 -19.90 -14.82 0.59
N GLU A 272 -19.17 -13.73 0.85
CA GLU A 272 -19.78 -12.43 1.19
C GLU A 272 -20.53 -11.80 0.00
N VAL A 273 -20.00 -11.94 -1.22
CA VAL A 273 -20.61 -11.35 -2.43
C VAL A 273 -21.81 -12.17 -2.93
N LEU A 274 -21.72 -13.51 -2.90
CA LEU A 274 -22.75 -14.43 -3.35
C LEU A 274 -23.74 -14.84 -2.25
N LYS A 275 -23.43 -14.51 -0.99
CA LYS A 275 -24.21 -14.92 0.19
C LYS A 275 -24.35 -16.44 0.31
N ASP A 276 -23.24 -17.17 0.12
CA ASP A 276 -23.18 -18.62 0.27
C ASP A 276 -22.09 -19.07 1.27
N LYS A 277 -21.91 -20.38 1.45
CA LYS A 277 -20.87 -20.97 2.32
C LYS A 277 -19.98 -21.98 1.58
N LYS A 278 -19.86 -21.86 0.26
CA LYS A 278 -19.09 -22.81 -0.56
C LYS A 278 -17.59 -22.56 -0.43
N PHE A 279 -16.78 -23.58 -0.75
CA PHE A 279 -15.33 -23.41 -0.89
C PHE A 279 -14.98 -23.14 -2.36
N TYR A 280 -14.13 -22.15 -2.60
CA TYR A 280 -13.74 -21.72 -3.94
C TYR A 280 -12.21 -21.80 -4.13
N LYS A 281 -11.76 -22.68 -5.02
CA LYS A 281 -10.33 -22.80 -5.41
C LYS A 281 -9.95 -21.71 -6.42
N ILE A 282 -9.99 -20.44 -5.98
CA ILE A 282 -9.73 -19.26 -6.82
C ILE A 282 -8.43 -18.55 -6.41
N ASN A 283 -7.52 -18.35 -7.36
CA ASN A 283 -6.22 -17.69 -7.18
C ASN A 283 -6.15 -16.26 -7.76
N GLY A 284 -7.19 -15.80 -8.43
CA GLY A 284 -7.17 -14.53 -9.11
C GLY A 284 -8.37 -14.43 -10.02
N LEU A 285 -8.43 -13.36 -10.80
CA LEU A 285 -9.57 -13.08 -11.65
C LEU A 285 -9.13 -12.47 -12.97
N ALA A 286 -9.79 -12.86 -14.05
CA ALA A 286 -9.65 -12.23 -15.35
C ALA A 286 -11.02 -11.99 -16.01
N ILE A 287 -11.10 -10.94 -16.82
CA ILE A 287 -12.24 -10.62 -17.69
C ILE A 287 -11.92 -10.88 -19.17
N ASP A 288 -10.67 -11.24 -19.47
CA ASP A 288 -10.18 -11.53 -20.81
C ASP A 288 -9.55 -12.91 -20.79
N SER A 289 -10.12 -13.84 -21.56
CA SER A 289 -9.71 -15.24 -21.60
C SER A 289 -8.28 -15.43 -22.09
N ARG A 290 -7.69 -14.44 -22.76
CA ARG A 290 -6.28 -14.50 -23.21
C ARG A 290 -5.30 -14.48 -22.05
N TYR A 291 -5.64 -13.79 -20.96
CA TYR A 291 -4.78 -13.59 -19.79
C TYR A 291 -5.16 -14.44 -18.57
N LEU A 292 -6.04 -15.43 -18.75
CA LEU A 292 -6.38 -16.38 -17.69
C LEU A 292 -5.15 -17.17 -17.25
N LYS A 293 -5.04 -17.37 -15.93
CA LYS A 293 -4.09 -18.28 -15.31
C LYS A 293 -4.86 -19.42 -14.66
N GLU A 294 -4.14 -20.49 -14.32
CA GLU A 294 -4.70 -21.62 -13.61
C GLU A 294 -5.42 -21.18 -12.32
N ASN A 295 -6.57 -21.81 -12.06
CA ASN A 295 -7.42 -21.54 -10.92
C ASN A 295 -7.94 -20.10 -10.84
N ASN A 296 -8.08 -19.40 -11.97
CA ASN A 296 -8.70 -18.07 -11.99
C ASN A 296 -10.23 -18.15 -12.00
N LEU A 297 -10.85 -17.11 -11.46
CA LEU A 297 -12.23 -16.74 -11.67
C LEU A 297 -12.34 -15.99 -13.00
N PHE A 298 -13.14 -16.51 -13.94
CA PHE A 298 -13.45 -15.78 -15.17
C PHE A 298 -14.78 -15.04 -15.02
N ILE A 299 -14.80 -13.73 -15.31
CA ILE A 299 -16.06 -12.97 -15.33
C ILE A 299 -16.42 -12.67 -16.78
N ALA A 300 -17.51 -13.27 -17.24
CA ALA A 300 -18.06 -13.09 -18.58
C ALA A 300 -18.84 -11.77 -18.66
N ILE A 301 -18.13 -10.68 -18.98
CA ILE A 301 -18.72 -9.35 -19.17
C ILE A 301 -19.13 -9.16 -20.64
N LYS A 302 -20.35 -8.71 -20.89
CA LYS A 302 -20.80 -8.27 -22.21
C LYS A 302 -20.27 -6.86 -22.51
N GLY A 303 -19.37 -6.73 -23.48
CA GLY A 303 -18.86 -5.45 -23.97
C GLY A 303 -19.60 -4.98 -25.22
N LYS A 304 -19.22 -3.80 -25.76
CA LYS A 304 -19.85 -3.23 -26.97
C LYS A 304 -19.65 -4.08 -28.23
N LYS A 305 -18.45 -4.67 -28.42
CA LYS A 305 -18.08 -5.45 -29.62
C LYS A 305 -18.02 -6.96 -29.38
N LYS A 306 -17.90 -7.40 -28.13
CA LYS A 306 -17.66 -8.81 -27.78
C LYS A 306 -18.43 -9.16 -26.52
N ASP A 307 -19.06 -10.34 -26.52
CA ASP A 307 -19.71 -10.91 -25.34
C ASP A 307 -18.78 -11.91 -24.64
N GLY A 308 -18.46 -11.67 -23.37
CA GLY A 308 -17.63 -12.56 -22.55
C GLY A 308 -18.20 -13.98 -22.42
N ASN A 309 -19.52 -14.14 -22.55
CA ASN A 309 -20.18 -15.45 -22.47
C ASN A 309 -19.75 -16.39 -23.60
N ASN A 310 -19.38 -15.85 -24.76
CA ASN A 310 -18.91 -16.63 -25.91
C ASN A 310 -17.51 -17.23 -25.70
N PHE A 311 -16.83 -16.88 -24.59
CA PHE A 311 -15.48 -17.35 -24.28
C PHE A 311 -15.43 -18.32 -23.09
N ILE A 312 -16.58 -18.82 -22.62
CA ILE A 312 -16.67 -19.72 -21.45
C ILE A 312 -15.89 -21.03 -21.69
N ASP A 313 -16.10 -21.74 -22.81
CA ASP A 313 -15.36 -22.97 -23.11
C ASP A 313 -13.85 -22.70 -23.16
N LYS A 314 -13.44 -21.61 -23.82
CA LYS A 314 -12.03 -21.21 -23.90
C LYS A 314 -11.44 -20.87 -22.53
N ALA A 315 -12.22 -20.26 -21.65
CA ALA A 315 -11.80 -19.93 -20.30
C ALA A 315 -11.56 -21.18 -19.46
N ILE A 316 -12.46 -22.17 -19.54
CA ILE A 316 -12.31 -23.45 -18.84
C ILE A 316 -11.09 -24.21 -19.37
N LYS A 317 -10.93 -24.30 -20.70
CA LYS A 317 -9.74 -24.92 -21.33
C LYS A 317 -8.43 -24.28 -20.88
N LYS A 318 -8.43 -22.97 -20.61
CA LYS A 318 -7.26 -22.23 -20.09
C LYS A 318 -7.08 -22.29 -18.57
N GLY A 319 -7.88 -23.10 -17.86
CA GLY A 319 -7.73 -23.35 -16.43
C GLY A 319 -8.54 -22.43 -15.52
N ALA A 320 -9.61 -21.79 -16.01
CA ALA A 320 -10.58 -21.15 -15.12
C ALA A 320 -11.25 -22.21 -14.23
N ASN A 321 -11.20 -22.01 -12.92
CA ASN A 321 -11.80 -22.93 -11.95
C ASN A 321 -13.29 -22.61 -11.76
N HIS A 322 -13.64 -21.32 -11.80
CA HIS A 322 -15.00 -20.84 -11.61
C HIS A 322 -15.32 -19.67 -12.55
N ILE A 323 -16.60 -19.51 -12.89
CA ILE A 323 -17.08 -18.54 -13.89
C ILE A 323 -18.30 -17.80 -13.37
N ILE A 324 -18.34 -16.50 -13.61
CA ILE A 324 -19.49 -15.63 -13.37
C ILE A 324 -20.08 -15.23 -14.72
N SER A 325 -21.36 -15.50 -14.94
CA SER A 325 -22.05 -15.29 -16.21
C SER A 325 -23.48 -14.77 -15.99
N THR A 326 -24.07 -14.14 -17.00
CA THR A 326 -25.50 -13.80 -17.03
C THR A 326 -26.40 -15.00 -17.35
N LYS A 327 -25.84 -16.08 -17.89
CA LYS A 327 -26.56 -17.28 -18.32
C LYS A 327 -26.19 -18.48 -17.45
N ARG A 328 -27.14 -19.40 -17.25
CA ARG A 328 -26.80 -20.76 -16.81
C ARG A 328 -26.08 -21.46 -17.95
N ASN A 329 -25.23 -22.43 -17.62
CA ASN A 329 -24.55 -23.23 -18.62
C ASN A 329 -24.79 -24.71 -18.28
N SER A 330 -25.52 -25.41 -19.15
CA SER A 330 -25.91 -26.82 -18.95
C SER A 330 -24.70 -27.76 -18.91
N LYS A 331 -23.66 -27.46 -19.71
CA LYS A 331 -22.41 -28.23 -19.78
C LYS A 331 -21.52 -28.04 -18.55
N TYR A 332 -21.56 -26.88 -17.90
CA TYR A 332 -20.64 -26.52 -16.81
C TYR A 332 -21.34 -26.04 -15.53
N GLN A 333 -22.46 -26.67 -15.16
CA GLN A 333 -23.33 -26.23 -14.04
C GLN A 333 -22.58 -26.03 -12.71
N LYS A 334 -21.61 -26.90 -12.39
CA LYS A 334 -20.83 -26.81 -11.14
C LYS A 334 -19.80 -25.67 -11.13
N LYS A 335 -19.40 -25.16 -12.30
CA LYS A 335 -18.35 -24.12 -12.45
C LYS A 335 -18.89 -22.75 -12.85
N VAL A 336 -20.15 -22.65 -13.27
CA VAL A 336 -20.75 -21.40 -13.74
C VAL A 336 -21.84 -20.95 -12.78
N THR A 337 -21.61 -19.80 -12.12
CA THR A 337 -22.63 -19.13 -11.32
C THR A 337 -23.31 -18.05 -12.15
N LYS A 338 -24.64 -18.16 -12.28
CA LYS A 338 -25.47 -17.11 -12.88
C LYS A 338 -25.60 -15.93 -11.92
N VAL A 339 -25.33 -14.72 -12.42
CA VAL A 339 -25.60 -13.45 -11.73
C VAL A 339 -26.36 -12.52 -12.66
N THR A 340 -27.09 -11.56 -12.10
CA THR A 340 -27.81 -10.56 -12.91
C THR A 340 -26.87 -9.61 -13.64
N SER A 341 -25.78 -9.20 -12.98
CA SER A 341 -24.81 -8.25 -13.52
C SER A 341 -23.37 -8.65 -13.15
N PRO A 342 -22.60 -9.22 -14.09
CA PRO A 342 -21.19 -9.58 -13.89
C PRO A 342 -20.32 -8.37 -13.51
N ILE A 343 -20.64 -7.17 -14.01
CA ILE A 343 -19.92 -5.94 -13.64
C ILE A 343 -20.22 -5.51 -12.20
N ASN A 344 -21.46 -5.66 -11.73
CA ASN A 344 -21.79 -5.39 -10.33
C ASN A 344 -21.14 -6.40 -9.41
N PHE A 345 -21.11 -7.68 -9.80
CA PHE A 345 -20.35 -8.71 -9.10
C PHE A 345 -18.87 -8.33 -8.99
N LEU A 346 -18.22 -7.96 -10.11
CA LEU A 346 -16.81 -7.52 -10.12
C LEU A 346 -16.58 -6.33 -9.18
N ASN A 347 -17.47 -5.34 -9.21
CA ASN A 347 -17.36 -4.16 -8.35
C ASN A 347 -17.52 -4.49 -6.87
N SER A 348 -18.47 -5.36 -6.51
CA SER A 348 -18.67 -5.84 -5.14
C SER A 348 -17.46 -6.66 -4.69
N PHE A 349 -16.99 -7.60 -5.50
CA PHE A 349 -15.79 -8.38 -5.23
C PHE A 349 -14.57 -7.48 -4.98
N ALA A 350 -14.32 -6.51 -5.85
CA ALA A 350 -13.21 -5.55 -5.71
C ALA A 350 -13.32 -4.72 -4.42
N LYS A 351 -14.51 -4.22 -4.06
CA LYS A 351 -14.74 -3.45 -2.83
C LYS A 351 -14.51 -4.29 -1.59
N THR A 352 -15.04 -5.51 -1.56
CA THR A 352 -14.86 -6.45 -0.44
C THR A 352 -13.40 -6.86 -0.33
N LYS A 353 -12.73 -7.14 -1.44
CA LYS A 353 -11.30 -7.41 -1.49
C LYS A 353 -10.48 -6.27 -0.88
N ARG A 354 -10.78 -5.03 -1.28
CA ARG A 354 -10.13 -3.83 -0.75
C ARG A 354 -10.37 -3.64 0.74
N LYS A 355 -11.58 -3.94 1.24
CA LYS A 355 -11.98 -3.86 2.66
C LYS A 355 -11.11 -4.76 3.54
N TYR A 356 -10.78 -5.97 3.10
CA TYR A 356 -9.94 -6.89 3.88
C TYR A 356 -8.44 -6.77 3.61
N CYS A 357 -8.03 -6.08 2.54
CA CYS A 357 -6.63 -5.88 2.22
C CYS A 357 -5.95 -4.85 3.14
N LYS A 358 -4.84 -5.25 3.77
CA LYS A 358 -4.03 -4.41 4.68
C LYS A 358 -2.89 -3.64 3.97
N ALA A 359 -2.67 -3.89 2.67
CA ALA A 359 -1.64 -3.20 1.89
C ALA A 359 -1.77 -1.66 1.98
N LYS A 360 -0.64 -0.96 1.96
CA LYS A 360 -0.61 0.49 1.73
C LYS A 360 -0.93 0.77 0.26
N ILE A 361 -2.05 1.45 0.03
CA ILE A 361 -2.60 1.67 -1.31
C ILE A 361 -2.19 3.04 -1.85
N LEU A 362 -1.60 3.04 -3.04
CA LEU A 362 -1.19 4.20 -3.80
C LEU A 362 -2.10 4.33 -5.03
N ALA A 363 -2.64 5.52 -5.27
CA ALA A 363 -3.42 5.82 -6.48
C ALA A 363 -2.74 6.94 -7.27
N ILE A 364 -2.55 6.74 -8.58
CA ILE A 364 -1.81 7.67 -9.45
C ILE A 364 -2.75 8.18 -10.54
N THR A 365 -2.90 9.50 -10.63
CA THR A 365 -3.53 10.16 -11.78
C THR A 365 -2.65 11.28 -12.33
N GLY A 366 -3.11 11.92 -13.41
CA GLY A 366 -2.36 12.92 -14.17
C GLY A 366 -2.64 12.87 -15.65
N SER A 367 -2.21 13.90 -16.39
CA SER A 367 -2.36 13.93 -17.85
C SER A 367 -1.32 13.04 -18.54
N ALA A 368 -0.07 13.05 -18.07
CA ALA A 368 1.01 12.20 -18.58
C ALA A 368 1.85 11.58 -17.46
N GLY A 369 2.56 10.48 -17.77
CA GLY A 369 3.57 9.87 -16.87
C GLY A 369 3.05 8.86 -15.86
N LYS A 370 1.73 8.64 -15.76
CA LYS A 370 1.09 7.72 -14.79
C LYS A 370 1.67 6.31 -14.80
N THR A 371 1.66 5.65 -15.96
CA THR A 371 2.11 4.25 -16.10
C THR A 371 3.60 4.11 -15.83
N SER A 372 4.41 5.06 -16.31
CA SER A 372 5.86 5.08 -16.05
C SER A 372 6.16 5.24 -14.55
N LEU A 373 5.43 6.13 -13.85
CA LEU A 373 5.55 6.29 -12.41
C LEU A 373 5.11 5.02 -11.66
N LYS A 374 3.98 4.43 -12.05
CA LYS A 374 3.46 3.19 -11.47
C LYS A 374 4.49 2.05 -11.57
N ASN A 375 5.06 1.82 -12.75
CA ASN A 375 6.07 0.77 -12.96
C ASN A 375 7.35 1.05 -12.16
N MET A 376 7.79 2.31 -12.09
CA MET A 376 8.95 2.69 -11.29
C MET A 376 8.71 2.46 -9.80
N LEU A 377 7.55 2.88 -9.27
CA LEU A 377 7.18 2.63 -7.88
C LEU A 377 7.07 1.14 -7.57
N GLN A 378 6.58 0.33 -8.51
CA GLN A 378 6.55 -1.13 -8.35
C GLN A 378 7.97 -1.68 -8.16
N ASN A 379 8.91 -1.32 -9.03
CA ASN A 379 10.29 -1.78 -8.95
C ASN A 379 10.98 -1.32 -7.65
N LEU A 380 10.67 -0.11 -7.17
CA LEU A 380 11.23 0.41 -5.92
C LEU A 380 10.63 -0.31 -4.70
N LEU A 381 9.31 -0.37 -4.59
CA LEU A 381 8.60 -0.85 -3.41
C LEU A 381 8.73 -2.36 -3.19
N GLN A 382 8.98 -3.14 -4.24
CA GLN A 382 9.27 -4.58 -4.13
C GLN A 382 10.47 -4.88 -3.21
N ASN A 383 11.43 -3.96 -3.07
CA ASN A 383 12.58 -4.10 -2.17
C ASN A 383 12.24 -3.95 -0.68
N TYR A 384 11.04 -3.46 -0.37
CA TYR A 384 10.57 -3.30 1.01
C TYR A 384 9.42 -4.23 1.36
N GLY A 385 8.93 -5.01 0.40
CA GLY A 385 7.91 -6.03 0.57
C GLY A 385 7.09 -6.29 -0.69
N LYS A 386 6.31 -7.37 -0.65
CA LYS A 386 5.47 -7.79 -1.76
C LYS A 386 4.57 -6.64 -2.22
N THR A 387 4.65 -6.33 -3.51
CA THR A 387 3.99 -5.16 -4.10
C THR A 387 3.18 -5.59 -5.30
N PHE A 388 1.88 -5.30 -5.26
CA PHE A 388 1.00 -5.43 -6.40
C PHE A 388 0.88 -4.09 -7.13
N SER A 389 0.76 -4.17 -8.45
CA SER A 389 0.59 -3.02 -9.33
C SER A 389 -0.41 -3.39 -10.41
N SER A 390 -1.33 -2.48 -10.70
CA SER A 390 -2.30 -2.66 -11.80
C SER A 390 -1.58 -3.07 -13.09
N PRO A 391 -2.00 -4.15 -13.79
CA PRO A 391 -1.34 -4.58 -15.01
C PRO A 391 -1.61 -3.58 -16.15
N LEU A 392 -0.64 -3.41 -17.04
CA LEU A 392 -0.76 -2.56 -18.23
C LEU A 392 -1.32 -1.15 -17.87
N SER A 393 -2.31 -0.64 -18.61
CA SER A 393 -2.99 0.63 -18.35
C SER A 393 -4.41 0.41 -17.84
N TYR A 394 -4.59 -0.52 -16.89
CA TYR A 394 -5.88 -0.83 -16.28
C TYR A 394 -6.32 0.28 -15.33
N ASN A 395 -6.83 1.37 -15.90
CA ASN A 395 -7.06 2.63 -15.19
C ASN A 395 -8.52 3.13 -15.26
N ASN A 396 -9.44 2.36 -15.85
CA ASN A 396 -10.84 2.71 -16.05
C ASN A 396 -11.79 1.84 -15.18
N HIS A 397 -13.10 1.93 -15.44
CA HIS A 397 -14.16 1.21 -14.72
C HIS A 397 -14.15 -0.31 -14.87
N PHE A 398 -13.34 -0.87 -15.77
CA PHE A 398 -13.07 -2.32 -15.82
C PHE A 398 -11.72 -2.66 -15.19
N GLY A 399 -10.68 -1.89 -15.55
CA GLY A 399 -9.30 -2.17 -15.17
C GLY A 399 -9.06 -2.03 -13.67
N VAL A 400 -9.60 -1.00 -13.02
CA VAL A 400 -9.40 -0.78 -11.58
C VAL A 400 -10.07 -1.88 -10.74
N PRO A 401 -11.34 -2.26 -10.97
CA PRO A 401 -11.94 -3.39 -10.25
C PRO A 401 -11.21 -4.71 -10.45
N VAL A 402 -10.76 -5.02 -11.68
CA VAL A 402 -9.96 -6.23 -11.94
C VAL A 402 -8.64 -6.19 -11.18
N SER A 403 -7.97 -5.04 -11.16
CA SER A 403 -6.71 -4.86 -10.44
C SER A 403 -6.92 -5.04 -8.94
N LEU A 404 -7.94 -4.41 -8.34
CA LEU A 404 -8.24 -4.54 -6.91
C LEU A 404 -8.57 -5.98 -6.53
N SER A 405 -9.32 -6.69 -7.38
CA SER A 405 -9.71 -8.09 -7.16
C SER A 405 -8.51 -9.04 -7.10
N ASN A 406 -7.40 -8.68 -7.76
CA ASN A 406 -6.19 -9.49 -7.82
C ASN A 406 -5.15 -9.17 -6.72
N LEU A 407 -5.47 -8.28 -5.77
CA LEU A 407 -4.65 -8.09 -4.58
C LEU A 407 -4.49 -9.40 -3.78
N SER A 408 -3.29 -9.66 -3.29
CA SER A 408 -3.00 -10.71 -2.32
C SER A 408 -3.13 -10.17 -0.89
N PHE A 409 -3.49 -11.03 0.05
CA PHE A 409 -3.46 -10.69 1.48
C PHE A 409 -2.02 -10.44 2.00
N GLU A 410 -1.02 -10.92 1.25
CA GLU A 410 0.41 -10.75 1.55
C GLU A 410 0.98 -9.45 0.98
N ASP A 411 0.24 -8.75 0.12
CA ASP A 411 0.74 -7.52 -0.47
C ASP A 411 0.90 -6.47 0.62
N LYS A 412 2.11 -5.93 0.73
CA LYS A 412 2.44 -4.80 1.59
C LYS A 412 2.08 -3.49 0.93
N PHE A 413 2.17 -3.42 -0.39
CA PHE A 413 1.87 -2.24 -1.19
C PHE A 413 0.98 -2.59 -2.39
N GLY A 414 0.06 -1.69 -2.74
CA GLY A 414 -0.79 -1.81 -3.94
C GLY A 414 -0.80 -0.50 -4.72
N ILE A 415 -0.44 -0.54 -6.01
CA ILE A 415 -0.29 0.65 -6.85
C ILE A 415 -1.32 0.65 -7.99
N PHE A 416 -2.20 1.64 -8.02
CA PHE A 416 -3.31 1.73 -8.95
C PHE A 416 -3.22 2.97 -9.81
N GLU A 417 -3.26 2.80 -11.12
CA GLU A 417 -3.44 3.91 -12.04
C GLU A 417 -4.93 4.29 -12.14
N VAL A 418 -5.25 5.58 -12.18
CA VAL A 418 -6.61 6.09 -12.30
C VAL A 418 -6.70 7.08 -13.47
N GLY A 419 -7.46 6.69 -14.49
CA GLY A 419 -7.76 7.46 -15.68
C GLY A 419 -9.13 8.14 -15.60
N MET A 420 -9.41 8.97 -16.59
CA MET A 420 -10.72 9.58 -16.83
C MET A 420 -10.87 9.88 -18.31
N SER A 421 -12.11 9.87 -18.77
CA SER A 421 -12.58 10.49 -20.00
C SER A 421 -13.45 11.72 -19.70
N LYS A 422 -14.20 11.71 -18.59
CA LYS A 422 -15.16 12.75 -18.19
C LYS A 422 -15.12 13.04 -16.69
N PRO A 423 -15.71 14.15 -16.21
CA PRO A 423 -15.84 14.43 -14.77
C PRO A 423 -16.55 13.31 -14.00
N GLY A 424 -16.19 13.13 -12.72
CA GLY A 424 -16.80 12.15 -11.81
C GLY A 424 -16.17 10.75 -11.85
N GLU A 425 -15.50 10.36 -12.94
CA GLU A 425 -14.93 9.01 -13.06
C GLU A 425 -13.81 8.75 -12.04
N ILE A 426 -12.92 9.73 -11.82
CA ILE A 426 -11.86 9.58 -10.80
C ILE A 426 -12.47 9.47 -9.42
N ASN A 427 -13.53 10.24 -9.11
CA ASN A 427 -14.23 10.11 -7.85
C ASN A 427 -14.77 8.69 -7.64
N GLN A 428 -15.44 8.12 -8.65
CA GLN A 428 -15.98 6.75 -8.58
C GLN A 428 -14.90 5.69 -8.39
N LEU A 429 -13.82 5.76 -9.19
CA LEU A 429 -12.72 4.80 -9.12
C LEU A 429 -11.95 4.92 -7.79
N SER A 430 -11.64 6.15 -7.36
CA SER A 430 -10.94 6.38 -6.09
C SER A 430 -11.77 6.01 -4.86
N LYS A 431 -13.11 6.10 -4.93
CA LYS A 431 -14.02 5.62 -3.88
C LYS A 431 -13.92 4.10 -3.69
N MET A 432 -13.63 3.35 -4.76
CA MET A 432 -13.34 1.91 -4.68
C MET A 432 -11.92 1.65 -4.17
N ILE A 433 -10.92 2.40 -4.65
CA ILE A 433 -9.51 2.21 -4.29
C ILE A 433 -9.24 2.59 -2.83
N LYS A 434 -9.87 3.65 -2.31
CA LYS A 434 -9.62 4.23 -0.96
C LYS A 434 -8.11 4.34 -0.67
N PRO A 435 -7.36 5.18 -1.41
CA PRO A 435 -5.91 5.25 -1.31
C PRO A 435 -5.43 5.78 0.04
N ASN A 436 -4.30 5.26 0.52
CA ASN A 436 -3.52 5.87 1.60
C ASN A 436 -2.72 7.07 1.08
N LEU A 437 -2.14 6.93 -0.12
CA LEU A 437 -1.40 7.96 -0.81
C LEU A 437 -2.00 8.16 -2.21
N ALA A 438 -2.23 9.41 -2.60
CA ALA A 438 -2.60 9.75 -3.98
C ALA A 438 -1.51 10.61 -4.62
N ILE A 439 -1.24 10.40 -5.90
CA ILE A 439 -0.27 11.20 -6.67
C ILE A 439 -0.98 11.82 -7.87
N ILE A 440 -0.80 13.12 -8.06
CA ILE A 440 -1.18 13.81 -9.30
C ILE A 440 0.11 14.23 -9.99
N THR A 441 0.46 13.56 -11.11
CA THR A 441 1.75 13.77 -11.77
C THR A 441 1.87 15.14 -12.43
N ASN A 442 0.83 15.57 -13.14
CA ASN A 442 0.71 16.86 -13.83
C ASN A 442 -0.72 17.07 -14.34
N ILE A 443 -1.06 18.33 -14.62
CA ILE A 443 -2.27 18.75 -15.30
C ILE A 443 -1.91 19.37 -16.66
N ALA A 444 -2.35 18.72 -17.73
CA ALA A 444 -2.20 19.18 -19.11
C ALA A 444 -3.39 18.73 -19.97
N GLU A 445 -3.43 19.19 -21.22
CA GLU A 445 -4.51 18.96 -22.16
C GLU A 445 -4.50 17.52 -22.66
N ALA A 446 -5.24 16.67 -21.97
CA ALA A 446 -5.52 15.29 -22.35
C ALA A 446 -7.01 15.04 -22.10
N HIS A 447 -7.69 14.40 -23.06
CA HIS A 447 -9.15 14.23 -23.06
C HIS A 447 -9.93 15.56 -23.05
N ILE A 448 -9.34 16.66 -23.53
CA ILE A 448 -9.88 18.02 -23.39
C ILE A 448 -11.24 18.18 -24.08
N GLU A 449 -11.59 17.34 -25.04
CA GLU A 449 -12.90 17.36 -25.71
C GLU A 449 -14.10 17.24 -24.75
N ASN A 450 -13.92 16.54 -23.62
CA ASN A 450 -14.95 16.33 -22.61
C ASN A 450 -14.92 17.38 -21.49
N PHE A 451 -14.11 18.45 -21.65
CA PHE A 451 -13.94 19.49 -20.65
C PHE A 451 -13.99 20.87 -21.29
N LYS A 452 -14.67 21.82 -20.61
CA LYS A 452 -14.72 23.22 -21.07
C LYS A 452 -13.32 23.84 -21.21
N ASN A 453 -12.40 23.50 -20.31
CA ASN A 453 -11.03 24.03 -20.28
C ASN A 453 -10.12 23.17 -19.38
N ILE A 454 -8.84 23.55 -19.30
CA ILE A 454 -7.83 22.85 -18.50
C ILE A 454 -8.17 22.89 -16.99
N LYS A 455 -8.83 23.95 -16.51
CA LYS A 455 -9.31 24.03 -15.12
C LYS A 455 -10.37 22.94 -14.84
N GLY A 456 -11.18 22.57 -15.83
CA GLY A 456 -12.05 21.39 -15.78
C GLY A 456 -11.29 20.08 -15.58
N ILE A 457 -10.18 19.88 -16.31
CA ILE A 457 -9.29 18.72 -16.13
C ILE A 457 -8.68 18.73 -14.71
N ALA A 458 -8.23 19.89 -14.23
CA ALA A 458 -7.70 20.04 -12.87
C ALA A 458 -8.74 19.67 -11.80
N LYS A 459 -9.98 20.18 -11.94
CA LYS A 459 -11.10 19.87 -11.04
C LYS A 459 -11.37 18.37 -11.02
N ALA A 460 -11.48 17.74 -12.18
CA ALA A 460 -11.77 16.31 -12.26
C ALA A 460 -10.58 15.44 -11.75
N LYS A 461 -9.32 15.81 -12.01
CA LYS A 461 -8.15 15.08 -11.45
C LYS A 461 -8.03 15.23 -9.94
N SER A 462 -8.43 16.39 -9.41
CA SER A 462 -8.47 16.63 -7.97
C SER A 462 -9.56 15.81 -7.25
N GLU A 463 -10.48 15.14 -7.95
CA GLU A 463 -11.47 14.25 -7.34
C GLU A 463 -10.84 13.10 -6.56
N ILE A 464 -9.61 12.70 -6.91
CA ILE A 464 -8.88 11.63 -6.21
C ILE A 464 -8.70 11.95 -4.72
N ILE A 465 -8.60 13.24 -4.38
CA ILE A 465 -8.45 13.75 -3.00
C ILE A 465 -9.68 13.43 -2.15
N ASN A 466 -10.86 13.32 -2.78
CA ASN A 466 -12.11 13.11 -2.05
C ASN A 466 -12.15 11.78 -1.30
N ASN A 467 -11.39 10.79 -1.76
CA ASN A 467 -11.46 9.41 -1.29
C ASN A 467 -10.12 8.93 -0.69
N ILE A 468 -9.16 9.83 -0.44
CA ILE A 468 -7.97 9.53 0.34
C ILE A 468 -8.40 9.19 1.77
N GLN A 469 -7.82 8.13 2.34
CA GLN A 469 -8.12 7.71 3.71
C GLN A 469 -7.76 8.81 4.73
N ILE A 470 -8.39 8.75 5.91
CA ILE A 470 -8.05 9.66 7.01
C ILE A 470 -6.55 9.55 7.34
N ASN A 471 -5.91 10.69 7.63
CA ASN A 471 -4.45 10.81 7.79
C ASN A 471 -3.64 10.37 6.56
N GLY A 472 -4.27 10.27 5.39
CA GLY A 472 -3.59 9.99 4.13
C GLY A 472 -2.93 11.24 3.54
N THR A 473 -2.18 11.00 2.45
CA THR A 473 -1.29 12.02 1.86
C THR A 473 -1.57 12.17 0.37
N VAL A 474 -1.53 13.41 -0.12
CA VAL A 474 -1.47 13.71 -1.54
C VAL A 474 -0.08 14.21 -1.92
N ILE A 475 0.48 13.65 -2.98
CA ILE A 475 1.79 14.00 -3.55
C ILE A 475 1.56 14.81 -4.83
N LEU A 476 2.09 16.04 -4.86
CA LEU A 476 1.81 17.02 -5.91
C LEU A 476 3.10 17.59 -6.53
N ASN A 477 3.09 17.81 -7.84
CA ASN A 477 4.14 18.57 -8.50
C ASN A 477 3.98 20.06 -8.16
N ARG A 478 4.96 20.64 -7.47
CA ARG A 478 4.96 22.04 -7.06
C ARG A 478 5.16 23.01 -8.21
N ASP A 479 5.79 22.55 -9.29
CA ASP A 479 6.03 23.35 -10.49
C ASP A 479 4.80 23.38 -11.42
N ASP A 480 3.73 22.63 -11.10
CA ASP A 480 2.50 22.63 -11.89
C ASP A 480 1.67 23.89 -11.61
N LYS A 481 1.16 24.54 -12.68
CA LYS A 481 0.35 25.76 -12.57
C LYS A 481 -0.92 25.60 -11.72
N PHE A 482 -1.43 24.38 -11.55
CA PHE A 482 -2.59 24.09 -10.70
C PHE A 482 -2.22 23.63 -9.29
N PHE A 483 -0.94 23.68 -8.89
CA PHE A 483 -0.52 23.29 -7.54
C PHE A 483 -1.34 23.98 -6.46
N SER A 484 -1.47 25.31 -6.49
CA SER A 484 -2.21 26.08 -5.50
C SER A 484 -3.68 25.64 -5.39
N PHE A 485 -4.36 25.50 -6.54
CA PHE A 485 -5.75 25.02 -6.61
C PHE A 485 -5.93 23.64 -5.96
N ILE A 486 -5.08 22.68 -6.32
CA ILE A 486 -5.16 21.31 -5.81
C ILE A 486 -4.77 21.25 -4.33
N SER A 487 -3.76 22.02 -3.93
CA SER A 487 -3.29 22.08 -2.54
C SER A 487 -4.37 22.65 -1.60
N ASN A 488 -5.10 23.68 -2.02
CA ASN A 488 -6.19 24.26 -1.23
C ASN A 488 -7.33 23.25 -1.02
N LYS A 489 -7.67 22.44 -2.04
CA LYS A 489 -8.64 21.35 -1.90
C LYS A 489 -8.16 20.26 -0.93
N ALA A 490 -6.87 19.93 -0.93
CA ALA A 490 -6.32 18.96 0.02
C ALA A 490 -6.36 19.51 1.46
N LYS A 491 -6.01 20.78 1.65
CA LYS A 491 -6.09 21.46 2.96
C LYS A 491 -7.51 21.50 3.52
N SER A 492 -8.52 21.83 2.70
CA SER A 492 -9.92 21.86 3.16
C SER A 492 -10.43 20.49 3.61
N LYS A 493 -9.83 19.40 3.12
CA LYS A 493 -10.10 18.03 3.57
C LYS A 493 -9.15 17.50 4.65
N LYS A 494 -8.29 18.35 5.21
CA LYS A 494 -7.26 17.98 6.21
C LYS A 494 -6.36 16.83 5.73
N ILE A 495 -6.11 16.75 4.41
CA ILE A 495 -5.19 15.78 3.80
C ILE A 495 -3.78 16.35 3.85
N LYS A 496 -2.81 15.52 4.26
CA LYS A 496 -1.40 15.90 4.27
C LYS A 496 -0.90 16.10 2.84
N ILE A 497 -0.08 17.12 2.61
CA ILE A 497 0.48 17.43 1.30
C ILE A 497 1.98 17.21 1.35
N VAL A 498 2.50 16.50 0.35
CA VAL A 498 3.93 16.40 0.06
C VAL A 498 4.15 16.86 -1.37
N SER A 499 5.14 17.72 -1.56
CA SER A 499 5.40 18.39 -2.83
C SER A 499 6.75 18.00 -3.41
N PHE A 500 6.83 17.92 -4.74
CA PHE A 500 8.07 17.66 -5.45
C PHE A 500 8.25 18.64 -6.62
N GLY A 501 9.49 18.95 -7.00
CA GLY A 501 9.76 19.84 -8.12
C GLY A 501 11.12 20.55 -8.03
N ASN A 502 11.30 21.58 -8.83
CA ASN A 502 12.49 22.44 -8.83
C ASN A 502 12.35 23.61 -7.86
N SER A 503 11.10 24.02 -7.56
CA SER A 503 10.80 25.10 -6.63
C SER A 503 11.53 24.95 -5.30
N THR A 504 12.06 26.07 -4.77
CA THR A 504 12.75 26.15 -3.48
C THR A 504 11.90 25.67 -2.31
N LYS A 505 10.58 25.77 -2.45
CA LYS A 505 9.60 25.37 -1.43
C LYS A 505 9.19 23.88 -1.55
N SER A 506 9.72 23.12 -2.50
CA SER A 506 9.37 21.70 -2.66
C SER A 506 9.95 20.83 -1.54
N ASP A 507 9.18 19.87 -1.02
CA ASP A 507 9.67 18.94 -0.01
C ASP A 507 10.74 17.99 -0.57
N ILE A 508 10.54 17.57 -1.84
CA ILE A 508 11.53 16.84 -2.65
C ILE A 508 11.98 17.77 -3.77
N ARG A 509 13.15 18.38 -3.59
CA ARG A 509 13.64 19.42 -4.49
C ARG A 509 14.77 18.93 -5.39
N LEU A 510 14.65 19.13 -6.70
CA LEU A 510 15.80 19.03 -7.61
C LEU A 510 16.71 20.25 -7.44
N ILE A 511 17.95 20.04 -7.03
CA ILE A 511 18.96 21.10 -6.90
C ILE A 511 19.72 21.27 -8.22
N ARG A 512 20.21 20.16 -8.78
CA ARG A 512 21.08 20.18 -9.95
C ARG A 512 20.83 18.97 -10.83
N LEU A 513 20.92 19.16 -12.14
CA LEU A 513 20.90 18.12 -13.15
C LEU A 513 22.17 18.23 -14.01
N VAL A 514 22.96 17.17 -14.04
CA VAL A 514 24.11 17.01 -14.93
C VAL A 514 23.78 15.91 -15.93
N ARG A 515 23.92 16.20 -17.22
CA ARG A 515 23.65 15.24 -18.31
C ARG A 515 24.97 14.73 -18.86
N SER A 516 25.13 13.41 -18.97
CA SER A 516 26.19 12.74 -19.73
C SER A 516 25.59 11.98 -20.92
N ASN A 517 26.42 11.51 -21.85
CA ASN A 517 25.96 10.82 -23.07
C ASN A 517 25.16 9.52 -22.81
N LYS A 518 25.31 8.89 -21.65
CA LYS A 518 24.62 7.62 -21.30
C LYS A 518 23.75 7.69 -20.04
N GLU A 519 23.97 8.66 -19.16
CA GLU A 519 23.28 8.78 -17.87
C GLU A 519 23.06 10.25 -17.45
N LYS A 520 22.02 10.50 -16.66
CA LYS A 520 21.75 11.77 -15.98
C LYS A 520 22.10 11.62 -14.51
N LYS A 521 22.90 12.52 -13.96
CA LYS A 521 23.14 12.61 -12.51
C LYS A 521 22.33 13.77 -11.97
N ILE A 522 21.43 13.50 -11.02
CA ILE A 522 20.68 14.53 -10.31
C ILE A 522 21.13 14.65 -8.87
N LEU A 523 21.08 15.86 -8.35
CA LEU A 523 21.22 16.17 -6.93
C LEU A 523 19.85 16.58 -6.40
N VAL A 524 19.33 15.86 -5.41
CA VAL A 524 17.99 16.05 -4.85
C VAL A 524 18.10 16.35 -3.36
N ARG A 525 17.38 17.36 -2.86
CA ARG A 525 17.24 17.64 -1.44
C ARG A 525 15.95 17.03 -0.90
N ILE A 526 16.06 16.33 0.24
CA ILE A 526 14.98 15.66 0.93
C ILE A 526 15.22 15.84 2.45
N GLN A 527 14.31 16.48 3.19
CA GLN A 527 14.47 16.72 4.65
C GLN A 527 15.88 17.26 5.02
N ASN A 528 16.32 18.31 4.33
CA ASN A 528 17.64 18.95 4.51
C ASN A 528 18.86 18.07 4.17
N LYS A 529 18.67 16.86 3.66
CA LYS A 529 19.74 15.98 3.18
C LYS A 529 19.81 15.99 1.66
N ASN A 530 21.02 15.96 1.11
CA ASN A 530 21.24 15.90 -0.33
C ASN A 530 21.55 14.45 -0.75
N PHE A 531 20.92 14.01 -1.84
CA PHE A 531 21.10 12.69 -2.44
C PHE A 531 21.55 12.86 -3.88
N SER A 532 22.65 12.19 -4.24
CA SER A 532 23.08 12.10 -5.63
C SER A 532 22.57 10.82 -6.27
N ILE A 533 21.84 10.95 -7.38
CA ILE A 533 21.12 9.84 -8.01
C ILE A 533 21.50 9.78 -9.48
N LYS A 534 21.91 8.61 -9.94
CA LYS A 534 22.14 8.32 -11.36
C LYS A 534 20.85 7.75 -11.97
N ILE A 535 20.42 8.34 -13.07
CA ILE A 535 19.20 8.00 -13.81
C ILE A 535 19.61 7.73 -15.25
N LYS A 536 19.09 6.66 -15.85
CA LYS A 536 19.29 6.39 -17.27
C LYS A 536 18.17 7.01 -18.11
N ASP A 537 17.06 6.30 -18.25
CA ASP A 537 15.99 6.66 -19.19
C ASP A 537 14.73 7.23 -18.50
N ALA A 538 14.73 7.38 -17.17
CA ALA A 538 13.54 7.82 -16.44
C ALA A 538 13.25 9.33 -16.55
N ASN A 539 11.96 9.67 -16.49
CA ASN A 539 11.51 11.05 -16.34
C ASN A 539 11.82 11.56 -14.93
N ILE A 540 12.50 12.72 -14.83
CA ILE A 540 12.96 13.28 -13.56
C ILE A 540 11.81 13.56 -12.59
N TYR A 541 10.68 14.12 -13.06
CA TYR A 541 9.53 14.38 -12.19
C TYR A 541 8.92 13.09 -11.63
N ASN A 542 8.91 12.00 -12.41
CA ASN A 542 8.50 10.71 -11.88
C ASN A 542 9.49 10.21 -10.80
N VAL A 543 10.80 10.44 -10.98
CA VAL A 543 11.82 10.09 -9.96
C VAL A 543 11.58 10.87 -8.68
N LEU A 544 11.39 12.18 -8.77
CA LEU A 544 11.08 13.03 -7.61
C LEU A 544 9.77 12.60 -6.92
N ALA A 545 8.72 12.31 -7.69
CA ALA A 545 7.46 11.78 -7.14
C ALA A 545 7.65 10.42 -6.44
N SER A 546 8.54 9.56 -6.95
CA SER A 546 8.85 8.29 -6.31
C SER A 546 9.63 8.46 -5.01
N LEU A 547 10.58 9.40 -4.97
CA LEU A 547 11.27 9.76 -3.74
C LEU A 547 10.31 10.35 -2.70
N ALA A 548 9.33 11.15 -3.12
CA ALA A 548 8.25 11.64 -2.25
C ALA A 548 7.44 10.49 -1.62
N VAL A 549 7.15 9.44 -2.40
CA VAL A 549 6.48 8.23 -1.88
C VAL A 549 7.34 7.50 -0.86
N LEU A 550 8.63 7.26 -1.16
CA LEU A 550 9.53 6.56 -0.25
C LEU A 550 9.69 7.32 1.07
N GLN A 551 9.83 8.64 0.98
CA GLN A 551 9.89 9.56 2.11
C GLN A 551 8.63 9.48 2.97
N GLU A 552 7.45 9.55 2.34
CA GLU A 552 6.17 9.53 3.05
C GLU A 552 5.91 8.19 3.74
N LEU A 553 6.34 7.08 3.11
CA LEU A 553 6.29 5.75 3.69
C LEU A 553 7.41 5.48 4.72
N LYS A 554 8.29 6.46 4.98
CA LYS A 554 9.46 6.36 5.87
C LYS A 554 10.39 5.20 5.52
N LEU A 555 10.57 4.96 4.23
CA LEU A 555 11.43 3.89 3.70
C LEU A 555 12.84 4.42 3.45
N ASP A 556 13.85 3.56 3.63
CA ASP A 556 15.25 3.92 3.47
C ASP A 556 15.61 4.14 1.99
N ILE A 557 15.60 5.40 1.55
CA ILE A 557 15.88 5.83 0.18
C ILE A 557 17.23 5.32 -0.34
N LYS A 558 18.26 5.18 0.52
CA LYS A 558 19.60 4.77 0.09
C LYS A 558 19.59 3.38 -0.56
N LYS A 559 18.74 2.47 -0.08
CA LYS A 559 18.60 1.09 -0.60
C LYS A 559 18.14 1.03 -2.06
N THR A 560 17.50 2.08 -2.57
CA THR A 560 16.87 2.06 -3.90
C THR A 560 17.48 3.02 -4.91
N LEU A 561 18.52 3.78 -4.55
CA LEU A 561 19.16 4.74 -5.46
C LEU A 561 19.68 4.09 -6.75
N ASN A 562 20.25 2.89 -6.66
CA ASN A 562 20.78 2.15 -7.81
C ASN A 562 19.69 1.65 -8.77
N ILE A 563 18.43 1.55 -8.33
CA ILE A 563 17.32 1.07 -9.16
C ILE A 563 16.99 2.09 -10.25
N PHE A 564 17.11 3.38 -9.96
CA PHE A 564 16.89 4.43 -10.97
C PHE A 564 17.87 4.33 -12.14
N LYS A 565 19.09 3.81 -11.90
CA LYS A 565 20.08 3.53 -12.93
C LYS A 565 19.69 2.33 -13.83
N LYS A 566 19.03 1.33 -13.25
CA LYS A 566 18.58 0.09 -13.93
C LYS A 566 17.16 0.19 -14.53
N SER A 567 16.47 1.30 -14.33
CA SER A 567 15.09 1.45 -14.81
C SER A 567 15.03 1.49 -16.34
N HIS A 568 14.15 0.66 -16.91
CA HIS A 568 13.88 0.62 -18.35
C HIS A 568 12.56 1.31 -18.68
N LEU A 569 12.48 1.91 -19.87
CA LEU A 569 11.23 2.42 -20.41
C LEU A 569 10.31 1.28 -20.82
N ALA A 570 9.01 1.47 -20.61
CA ALA A 570 8.00 0.54 -21.11
C ALA A 570 7.82 0.69 -22.62
N ASP A 571 7.36 -0.38 -23.27
CA ASP A 571 7.04 -0.35 -24.71
C ASP A 571 6.02 0.77 -25.01
N GLY A 572 6.19 1.43 -26.16
CA GLY A 572 5.41 2.58 -26.59
C GLY A 572 5.65 3.89 -25.81
N ARG A 573 6.70 3.95 -24.96
CA ARG A 573 6.99 5.09 -24.09
C ARG A 573 8.46 5.53 -24.11
N GLY A 574 9.04 5.60 -25.30
CA GLY A 574 10.39 6.12 -25.56
C GLY A 574 11.49 5.06 -25.56
N LYS A 575 11.13 3.77 -25.51
CA LYS A 575 12.10 2.68 -25.56
C LYS A 575 12.79 2.69 -26.93
N ILE A 576 14.11 2.53 -26.92
CA ILE A 576 14.94 2.52 -28.13
C ILE A 576 15.26 1.07 -28.49
N PHE A 577 14.95 0.69 -29.72
CA PHE A 577 15.26 -0.61 -30.31
C PHE A 577 16.32 -0.44 -31.39
N ASN A 578 17.27 -1.37 -31.46
CA ASN A 578 18.12 -1.51 -32.64
C ASN A 578 17.36 -2.37 -33.64
N VAL A 579 17.12 -1.85 -34.85
CA VAL A 579 16.33 -2.50 -35.89
C VAL A 579 17.24 -2.82 -37.08
N LYS A 580 17.18 -4.07 -37.54
CA LYS A 580 17.75 -4.50 -38.83
C LYS A 580 16.59 -4.67 -39.80
N ARG A 581 16.49 -3.81 -40.81
CA ARG A 581 15.45 -3.85 -41.85
C ARG A 581 15.95 -3.16 -43.11
N TYR A 582 15.49 -3.58 -44.28
CA TYR A 582 15.94 -3.05 -45.58
C TYR A 582 17.46 -3.20 -45.81
N ARG A 583 18.10 -4.24 -45.26
CA ARG A 583 19.56 -4.41 -45.22
C ARG A 583 20.32 -3.26 -44.51
N LYS A 584 19.62 -2.48 -43.67
CA LYS A 584 20.15 -1.34 -42.91
C LYS A 584 19.95 -1.54 -41.41
N PHE A 585 20.83 -0.93 -40.62
CA PHE A 585 20.79 -0.93 -39.16
C PHE A 585 20.53 0.47 -38.63
N PHE A 586 19.37 0.68 -38.03
CA PHE A 586 18.96 1.98 -37.49
C PHE A 586 18.32 1.82 -36.10
N LYS A 587 18.05 2.94 -35.43
CA LYS A 587 17.43 2.98 -34.10
C LYS A 587 15.99 3.44 -34.19
N LEU A 588 15.09 2.68 -33.57
CA LEU A 588 13.67 2.99 -33.47
C LEU A 588 13.31 3.42 -32.06
N ILE A 589 12.80 4.65 -31.91
CA ILE A 589 12.24 5.17 -30.65
C ILE A 589 10.74 4.94 -30.67
N ASP A 590 10.29 3.97 -29.87
CA ASP A 590 8.89 3.59 -29.77
C ASP A 590 8.15 4.48 -28.77
N GLU A 591 7.43 5.48 -29.28
CA GLU A 591 6.51 6.37 -28.54
C GLU A 591 5.04 6.10 -28.91
N SER A 592 4.74 4.94 -29.51
CA SER A 592 3.48 4.64 -30.19
C SER A 592 2.27 4.33 -29.29
N TYR A 593 2.43 4.32 -27.95
CA TYR A 593 1.35 3.89 -27.05
C TYR A 593 0.14 4.83 -27.04
N ASN A 594 0.37 6.13 -26.85
CA ASN A 594 -0.68 7.14 -26.88
C ASN A 594 -0.07 8.54 -27.08
N ALA A 595 -0.85 9.50 -27.57
CA ALA A 595 -0.40 10.85 -27.80
C ALA A 595 -1.38 11.91 -27.27
N ASN A 596 -0.79 12.96 -26.71
CA ASN A 596 -1.42 14.21 -26.31
C ASN A 596 -0.37 15.33 -26.44
N PRO A 597 -0.77 16.62 -26.51
CA PRO A 597 0.14 17.74 -26.73
C PRO A 597 1.38 17.74 -25.84
N LEU A 598 1.23 17.52 -24.53
CA LEU A 598 2.36 17.49 -23.60
C LEU A 598 3.31 16.31 -23.88
N SER A 599 2.77 15.12 -24.13
CA SER A 599 3.58 13.92 -24.40
C SER A 599 4.37 14.03 -25.72
N VAL A 600 3.76 14.56 -26.78
CA VAL A 600 4.43 14.78 -28.08
C VAL A 600 5.52 15.84 -27.94
N LYS A 601 5.23 16.95 -27.24
CA LYS A 601 6.22 17.98 -26.94
C LYS A 601 7.43 17.42 -26.19
N ASN A 602 7.20 16.57 -25.19
CA ASN A 602 8.29 15.94 -24.43
C ASN A 602 9.07 14.94 -25.29
N ALA A 603 8.40 14.14 -26.12
CA ALA A 603 9.04 13.19 -27.03
C ALA A 603 9.98 13.90 -28.01
N ILE A 604 9.53 14.98 -28.66
CA ILE A 604 10.35 15.75 -29.61
C ILE A 604 11.52 16.44 -28.89
N LYS A 605 11.31 17.01 -27.69
CA LYS A 605 12.40 17.59 -26.89
C LYS A 605 13.45 16.54 -26.50
N ASN A 606 13.02 15.35 -26.10
CA ASN A 606 13.93 14.24 -25.78
C ASN A 606 14.66 13.76 -27.04
N PHE A 607 13.96 13.66 -28.16
CA PHE A 607 14.56 13.26 -29.43
C PHE A 607 15.63 14.25 -29.89
N SER A 608 15.38 15.55 -29.70
CA SER A 608 16.34 16.62 -30.02
C SER A 608 17.59 16.59 -29.13
N GLN A 609 17.53 16.00 -27.93
CA GLN A 609 18.69 15.88 -27.03
C GLN A 609 19.70 14.83 -27.48
N ILE A 610 19.31 13.90 -28.37
CA ILE A 610 20.24 12.92 -28.94
C ILE A 610 21.18 13.67 -29.88
N LYS A 611 22.41 13.98 -29.47
CA LYS A 611 23.32 14.80 -30.27
C LYS A 611 23.51 14.21 -31.67
N LYS A 612 23.07 14.96 -32.68
CA LYS A 612 23.22 14.59 -34.09
C LYS A 612 24.70 14.61 -34.45
N ARG A 613 25.18 13.51 -35.01
CA ARG A 613 26.53 13.37 -35.59
C ARG A 613 26.33 12.94 -37.05
N ASN A 614 26.84 11.78 -37.42
CA ASN A 614 26.73 11.24 -38.78
C ASN A 614 25.47 10.36 -38.92
N PHE A 615 24.30 10.92 -38.63
CA PHE A 615 23.00 10.25 -38.80
C PHE A 615 21.86 11.27 -38.93
N LYS A 616 20.76 10.84 -39.54
CA LYS A 616 19.52 11.59 -39.70
C LYS A 616 18.48 11.18 -38.66
N LYS A 617 17.54 12.09 -38.40
CA LYS A 617 16.43 11.93 -37.46
C LYS A 617 15.10 12.06 -38.17
N TYR A 618 14.33 10.98 -38.15
CA TYR A 618 13.01 10.90 -38.76
C TYR A 618 11.91 10.80 -37.70
N LEU A 619 10.78 11.43 -37.97
CA LEU A 619 9.59 11.36 -37.13
C LEU A 619 8.40 10.87 -37.96
N LEU A 620 7.78 9.77 -37.57
CA LEU A 620 6.45 9.38 -38.02
C LEU A 620 5.41 9.79 -36.97
N LEU A 621 4.58 10.77 -37.31
CA LEU A 621 3.59 11.36 -36.42
C LEU A 621 2.16 10.99 -36.85
N GLY A 622 1.40 10.44 -35.93
CA GLY A 622 -0.04 10.19 -36.08
C GLY A 622 -0.89 11.09 -35.22
N ASP A 623 -2.20 11.05 -35.46
CA ASP A 623 -3.16 11.97 -34.86
C ASP A 623 -3.21 11.96 -33.31
N MET A 624 -3.23 13.19 -32.79
CA MET A 624 -3.71 13.71 -31.52
C MET A 624 -5.20 13.43 -31.22
N LEU A 625 -5.60 12.25 -30.78
CA LEU A 625 -7.03 11.99 -30.49
C LEU A 625 -7.50 12.65 -29.19
N GLU A 626 -8.82 12.77 -29.04
CA GLU A 626 -9.53 13.26 -27.84
C GLU A 626 -9.30 14.76 -27.50
N LEU A 627 -9.05 15.57 -28.55
CA LEU A 627 -8.79 17.01 -28.43
C LEU A 627 -9.97 17.92 -28.80
N GLY A 628 -11.05 17.36 -29.35
CA GLY A 628 -12.27 18.08 -29.71
C GLY A 628 -12.01 19.24 -30.69
N LYS A 629 -12.74 20.34 -30.53
CA LYS A 629 -12.65 21.53 -31.40
C LYS A 629 -11.24 22.15 -31.48
N LYS A 630 -10.38 21.93 -30.47
CA LYS A 630 -9.01 22.45 -30.44
C LYS A 630 -7.99 21.55 -31.14
N SER A 631 -8.40 20.42 -31.72
CA SER A 631 -7.49 19.46 -32.34
C SER A 631 -6.61 20.10 -33.40
N ASN A 632 -7.18 20.86 -34.35
CA ASN A 632 -6.43 21.47 -35.45
C ASN A 632 -5.38 22.47 -34.95
N ASP A 633 -5.74 23.30 -33.95
CA ASP A 633 -4.83 24.26 -33.33
C ASP A 633 -3.64 23.57 -32.64
N TYR A 634 -3.91 22.52 -31.84
CA TYR A 634 -2.84 21.77 -31.19
C TYR A 634 -1.92 21.08 -32.20
N HIS A 635 -2.44 20.50 -33.27
CA HIS A 635 -1.62 19.91 -34.33
C HIS A 635 -0.81 20.96 -35.08
N SER A 636 -1.41 22.11 -35.43
CA SER A 636 -0.71 23.21 -36.09
C SER A 636 0.47 23.70 -35.24
N LYS A 637 0.27 23.85 -33.93
CA LYS A 637 1.31 24.27 -32.97
C LYS A 637 2.50 23.31 -32.85
N LEU A 638 2.34 22.03 -33.19
CA LEU A 638 3.46 21.07 -33.22
C LEU A 638 4.51 21.43 -34.28
N SER A 639 4.09 22.04 -35.39
CA SER A 639 4.99 22.41 -36.49
C SER A 639 6.11 23.35 -36.03
N LYS A 640 5.81 24.36 -35.20
CA LYS A 640 6.79 25.30 -34.63
C LYS A 640 7.86 24.56 -33.83
N LEU A 641 7.44 23.59 -33.01
CA LEU A 641 8.36 22.77 -32.22
C LEU A 641 9.25 21.89 -33.10
N ILE A 642 8.67 21.27 -34.13
CA ILE A 642 9.39 20.41 -35.08
C ILE A 642 10.36 21.26 -35.93
N ASN A 643 9.95 22.41 -36.43
CA ASN A 643 10.76 23.31 -37.25
C ASN A 643 12.00 23.80 -36.49
N ASN A 644 11.89 23.99 -35.18
CA ASN A 644 12.97 24.41 -34.29
C ASN A 644 13.79 23.25 -33.70
N SER A 645 13.51 22.01 -34.08
CA SER A 645 14.30 20.83 -33.71
C SER A 645 15.34 20.47 -34.77
N ASP A 646 16.20 19.49 -34.48
CA ASP A 646 17.17 18.93 -35.43
C ASP A 646 16.63 17.73 -36.24
N ILE A 647 15.31 17.47 -36.16
CA ILE A 647 14.61 16.47 -36.98
C ILE A 647 14.74 16.81 -38.47
N ASP A 648 15.14 15.83 -39.27
CA ASP A 648 15.40 15.96 -40.71
C ASP A 648 14.13 15.88 -41.54
N LYS A 649 13.35 14.81 -41.40
CA LYS A 649 12.04 14.67 -42.08
C LYS A 649 10.95 14.19 -41.14
N VAL A 650 9.74 14.65 -41.41
CA VAL A 650 8.52 14.25 -40.70
C VAL A 650 7.53 13.66 -41.68
N PHE A 651 7.16 12.42 -41.41
CA PHE A 651 6.10 11.67 -42.05
C PHE A 651 4.85 11.79 -41.20
N VAL A 652 3.69 11.95 -41.82
CA VAL A 652 2.41 12.10 -41.10
C VAL A 652 1.43 11.03 -41.52
N LYS A 653 0.63 10.53 -40.56
CA LYS A 653 -0.45 9.58 -40.80
C LYS A 653 -1.70 10.00 -40.03
N GLY A 654 -2.70 10.51 -40.74
CA GLY A 654 -3.98 10.93 -40.18
C GLY A 654 -4.38 12.34 -40.61
N GLU A 655 -5.68 12.61 -40.53
CA GLU A 655 -6.27 13.87 -41.00
C GLU A 655 -5.77 15.07 -40.21
N LYS A 656 -5.63 14.94 -38.89
CA LYS A 656 -5.31 16.09 -38.03
C LYS A 656 -3.82 16.43 -38.09
N THR A 657 -2.95 15.47 -38.32
CA THR A 657 -1.51 15.69 -38.54
C THR A 657 -1.19 16.41 -39.85
N LEU A 658 -2.12 16.48 -40.80
CA LEU A 658 -1.98 17.33 -41.99
C LEU A 658 -1.84 18.82 -41.62
N PHE A 659 -2.50 19.28 -40.57
CA PHE A 659 -2.33 20.65 -40.06
C PHE A 659 -0.92 20.90 -39.52
N THR A 660 -0.28 19.88 -38.94
CA THR A 660 1.15 19.93 -38.61
C THR A 660 1.98 20.03 -39.89
N TYR A 661 1.74 19.13 -40.85
CA TYR A 661 2.49 18.99 -42.09
C TYR A 661 2.50 20.27 -42.94
N LYS A 662 1.33 20.89 -43.14
CA LYS A 662 1.15 22.14 -43.91
C LYS A 662 2.02 23.29 -43.38
N ASN A 663 2.32 23.30 -42.08
CA ASN A 663 3.11 24.33 -41.41
C ASN A 663 4.59 23.96 -41.21
N LEU A 664 5.05 22.79 -41.69
CA LEU A 664 6.46 22.42 -41.66
C LEU A 664 7.25 23.17 -42.73
N LYS A 665 8.51 23.51 -42.41
CA LYS A 665 9.51 23.98 -43.40
C LYS A 665 9.60 22.95 -44.53
N LYS A 666 9.65 23.38 -45.80
CA LYS A 666 9.68 22.49 -46.99
C LYS A 666 10.71 21.36 -46.83
N ARG A 667 11.94 21.69 -46.42
CA ARG A 667 13.03 20.72 -46.18
C ARG A 667 12.75 19.63 -45.13
N LYS A 668 11.78 19.84 -44.24
CA LYS A 668 11.40 18.89 -43.18
C LYS A 668 10.20 18.02 -43.54
N ARG A 669 9.56 18.27 -44.68
CA ARG A 669 8.40 17.50 -45.12
C ARG A 669 8.86 16.15 -45.66
N GLY A 670 8.38 15.08 -45.02
CA GLY A 670 8.40 13.72 -45.57
C GLY A 670 7.11 13.45 -46.34
N ASN A 671 6.71 12.19 -46.43
CA ASN A 671 5.48 11.77 -47.10
C ASN A 671 4.26 11.82 -46.15
N ILE A 672 3.08 11.98 -46.75
CA ILE A 672 1.79 11.74 -46.11
C ILE A 672 1.44 10.26 -46.34
N ILE A 673 1.21 9.52 -45.25
CA ILE A 673 1.01 8.07 -45.25
C ILE A 673 -0.49 7.77 -45.24
N GLN A 674 -0.96 6.99 -46.22
CA GLN A 674 -2.37 6.63 -46.36
C GLN A 674 -2.65 5.27 -45.73
N CYS A 675 -1.79 4.28 -46.00
CA CYS A 675 -1.90 2.94 -45.45
C CYS A 675 -0.63 2.50 -44.68
N ASN A 676 -0.72 1.41 -43.94
CA ASN A 676 0.43 0.92 -43.16
C ASN A 676 1.57 0.40 -44.05
N GLN A 677 1.24 -0.13 -45.24
CA GLN A 677 2.22 -0.67 -46.18
C GLN A 677 3.15 0.42 -46.74
N ASP A 678 2.64 1.65 -46.94
CA ASP A 678 3.42 2.78 -47.46
C ASP A 678 4.68 3.07 -46.63
N VAL A 679 4.59 2.84 -45.32
CA VAL A 679 5.68 3.11 -44.38
C VAL A 679 6.95 2.37 -44.78
N ASP A 680 6.82 1.09 -45.17
CA ASP A 680 7.96 0.26 -45.56
C ASP A 680 8.55 0.69 -46.90
N LEU A 681 7.70 1.05 -47.87
CA LEU A 681 8.11 1.51 -49.20
C LEU A 681 8.89 2.83 -49.09
N ILE A 682 8.38 3.78 -48.32
CA ILE A 682 8.99 5.10 -48.14
C ILE A 682 10.31 4.99 -47.37
N LEU A 683 10.32 4.28 -46.25
CA LEU A 683 11.50 4.25 -45.39
C LEU A 683 12.65 3.46 -45.99
N ARG A 684 12.39 2.43 -46.80
CA ARG A 684 13.44 1.66 -47.52
C ARG A 684 14.41 2.57 -48.28
N ASN A 685 13.87 3.61 -48.92
CA ASN A 685 14.64 4.51 -49.78
C ASN A 685 15.25 5.71 -49.04
N ILE A 686 14.82 5.99 -47.81
CA ILE A 686 15.22 7.22 -47.07
C ILE A 686 16.07 6.92 -45.83
N ILE A 687 15.77 5.84 -45.12
CA ILE A 687 16.48 5.53 -43.86
C ILE A 687 17.85 4.97 -44.19
N GLU A 688 18.89 5.42 -43.51
CA GLU A 688 20.27 4.94 -43.66
C GLU A 688 20.79 4.26 -42.39
N ASN A 689 21.97 3.63 -42.51
CA ASN A 689 22.65 3.08 -41.33
C ASN A 689 22.88 4.16 -40.27
N LYS A 690 22.68 3.82 -39.00
CA LYS A 690 22.82 4.67 -37.80
C LYS A 690 21.72 5.73 -37.61
N ASP A 691 20.77 5.85 -38.55
CA ASP A 691 19.66 6.78 -38.43
C ASP A 691 18.74 6.48 -37.24
N TYR A 692 17.94 7.48 -36.87
CA TYR A 692 16.91 7.35 -35.85
C TYR A 692 15.53 7.60 -36.43
N LEU A 693 14.59 6.70 -36.16
CA LEU A 693 13.17 6.88 -36.43
C LEU A 693 12.41 6.93 -35.10
N MET A 694 11.61 7.97 -34.89
CA MET A 694 10.65 8.03 -33.77
C MET A 694 9.24 7.88 -34.30
N ILE A 695 8.45 6.96 -33.73
CA ILE A 695 7.03 6.77 -34.07
C ILE A 695 6.15 7.22 -32.91
N LYS A 696 5.23 8.16 -33.17
CA LYS A 696 4.35 8.75 -32.15
C LYS A 696 2.94 9.01 -32.66
N GLY A 697 1.93 8.50 -31.95
CA GLY A 697 0.51 8.82 -32.20
C GLY A 697 -0.40 8.24 -31.12
N SER A 698 -1.69 8.54 -31.19
CA SER A 698 -2.67 7.91 -30.30
C SER A 698 -2.86 6.43 -30.64
N ASN A 699 -3.21 5.60 -29.64
CA ASN A 699 -3.25 4.14 -29.80
C ASN A 699 -4.11 3.67 -30.98
N ALA A 700 -5.24 4.34 -31.21
CA ALA A 700 -6.20 3.97 -32.26
C ALA A 700 -5.73 4.30 -33.69
N THR A 701 -4.58 4.96 -33.87
CA THR A 701 -4.02 5.28 -35.20
C THR A 701 -3.37 4.08 -35.90
N GLY A 702 -3.19 2.96 -35.18
CA GLY A 702 -2.53 1.75 -35.69
C GLY A 702 -1.00 1.85 -35.78
N LEU A 703 -0.39 2.97 -35.36
CA LEU A 703 1.07 3.15 -35.37
C LEU A 703 1.80 2.17 -34.43
N GLN A 704 1.12 1.63 -33.42
CA GLN A 704 1.70 0.59 -32.57
C GLN A 704 1.99 -0.70 -33.35
N ASP A 705 1.13 -1.06 -34.30
CA ASP A 705 1.31 -2.29 -35.09
C ASP A 705 2.42 -2.12 -36.12
N ILE A 706 2.55 -0.91 -36.70
CA ILE A 706 3.70 -0.53 -37.53
C ILE A 706 4.99 -0.65 -36.72
N THR A 707 5.00 -0.13 -35.49
CA THR A 707 6.19 -0.18 -34.62
C THR A 707 6.58 -1.64 -34.30
N LYS A 708 5.61 -2.49 -33.97
CA LYS A 708 5.86 -3.93 -33.75
C LYS A 708 6.37 -4.64 -35.00
N SER A 709 5.82 -4.31 -36.17
CA SER A 709 6.27 -4.86 -37.47
C SER A 709 7.74 -4.50 -37.73
N MET A 710 8.11 -3.24 -37.51
CA MET A 710 9.51 -2.81 -37.66
C MET A 710 10.46 -3.52 -36.69
N ILE A 711 10.04 -3.70 -35.43
CA ILE A 711 10.88 -4.34 -34.40
C ILE A 711 11.12 -5.82 -34.72
N ARG A 712 10.12 -6.54 -35.24
CA ARG A 712 10.24 -7.97 -35.53
C ARG A 712 11.30 -8.29 -36.59
N GLY A 713 11.63 -7.32 -37.46
CA GLY A 713 12.44 -7.57 -38.64
C GLY A 713 11.66 -8.38 -39.68
N PHE A 714 11.97 -8.18 -40.95
CA PHE A 714 11.73 -9.19 -41.98
C PHE A 714 13.10 -9.57 -42.51
#